data_AF-A0A5N6ACF0-F1
#
_entry.id   AF-A0A5N6ACF0-F1
#
_cell.length_a   1.000
_cell.length_b   1.000
_cell.length_c   1.000
_cell.angle_alpha   90.00
_cell.angle_beta   90.00
_cell.angle_gamma   90.00
#
_symmetry.space_group_name_H-M   'P 1'
#
loop_
_entity.id
_entity.type
_entity.pdbx_description
1 polymer ?
#
loop_
_entity_poly.entity_id
_entity_poly.type
_entity_poly.pdbx_seq_one_letter_code
_entity_poly.pdbx_strand_id
1 'polypeptide(L)'
;MTGHELAYAARHLTQSDVAWVWMARTGRGSGTVYAIDLGGSVARVAWLDERGEPVVAGAPADVGGADGAVPAAVRVRPGGGFEVGRAARERALTHPNEVALSARSLLLEQGNDGAGGGLDVLGQPPAALVGQLLAALVELADGGVRPADGERAPLTLSLPPSGGERALRGAAEGAGLRVAAVLAEPVAVALHYGAVRDGARSSALVYDQGGTSLDLTVLTTEGDRTVRIVHTASHPLGGDAWDEAVAAAIRPQLAQLPPDVRVSPLALARAAEELRLALARGEEDVAEATLPGTEHRVRLSRAEEEAALAPLRALAYEAVEEARARADALLEVPPSTLLLAGGVAAAPGTAALLEDRLGMSVRSESPEFAVVRGLALWRQLGPLRVQSGPPTRQAVEDPEPLGRRAAPPPVEDPDPRPAARPTVVPAPEERSTAAPPGPVPPPEEPTRPPEPEPPPGDGARREPTAPRPPFTPPPEEPGPGPAEEPGPAGQAPPAGQDPPTGEDLVPTPVTELDAIRRDDHLLVVWVWPAGSRTALVRWRLEDGGTHGRPGSGEATCSRRAYEHDGGFELDTGYGAVSLTVEALVPGRAGTTFDPPARLRVAARPPVVSYEPSLRRTLKGRVARLAFRADASCHLPALIVVHGTGRYRPGNPGEGRLLHEIPPQRIDPGAPTVVEFPFTPARGDNWLVCFPARPTRPTTGNTPDLPESDAIVLRSSARHRL
;
A
#
# COMPACT_ATOMS: atom_id res chain seq x y z
N MET A 1 7.41 39.25 15.88
CA MET A 1 8.53 39.53 14.96
C MET A 1 8.02 40.42 13.83
N THR A 2 8.84 41.35 13.36
CA THR A 2 8.49 42.29 12.28
C THR A 2 8.81 41.68 10.91
N GLY A 3 8.05 42.05 9.88
CA GLY A 3 8.03 41.37 8.58
C GLY A 3 9.33 41.38 7.76
N HIS A 4 10.42 41.96 8.26
CA HIS A 4 11.71 41.97 7.59
C HIS A 4 12.57 40.72 7.86
N GLU A 5 12.32 39.99 8.96
CA GLU A 5 13.02 38.73 9.27
C GLU A 5 12.48 37.55 8.46
N LEU A 6 11.16 37.54 8.18
CA LEU A 6 10.51 36.56 7.28
C LEU A 6 11.10 36.60 5.86
N ALA A 7 11.59 37.75 5.40
CA ALA A 7 12.18 37.93 4.08
C ALA A 7 13.61 37.36 3.94
N TYR A 8 14.26 36.97 5.05
CA TYR A 8 15.56 36.30 5.05
C TYR A 8 15.41 34.77 5.01
N ALA A 9 14.48 34.22 5.80
CA ALA A 9 14.15 32.79 5.79
C ALA A 9 13.57 32.32 4.44
N ALA A 10 12.82 33.17 3.73
CA ALA A 10 12.22 32.85 2.44
C ALA A 10 13.21 32.73 1.25
N ARG A 11 14.53 32.81 1.46
CA ARG A 11 15.54 32.81 0.38
C ARG A 11 16.28 31.48 0.15
N HIS A 12 16.05 30.45 0.98
CA HIS A 12 16.82 29.20 0.93
C HIS A 12 15.98 27.91 1.01
N LEU A 13 14.71 27.94 0.56
CA LEU A 13 13.91 26.71 0.40
C LEU A 13 13.69 26.42 -1.09
N THR A 14 14.07 25.21 -1.50
CA THR A 14 14.04 24.72 -2.89
C THR A 14 12.67 24.15 -3.27
N GLN A 15 12.47 23.94 -4.58
CA GLN A 15 11.20 23.49 -5.14
C GLN A 15 10.90 22.01 -4.83
N SER A 16 10.03 21.75 -3.85
CA SER A 16 8.81 20.93 -3.99
C SER A 16 7.96 21.05 -2.73
N ASP A 17 6.65 21.21 -2.92
CA ASP A 17 5.56 21.09 -1.92
C ASP A 17 5.63 21.91 -0.62
N VAL A 18 4.83 22.98 -0.56
CA VAL A 18 4.22 23.44 0.70
C VAL A 18 2.72 23.71 0.49
N ALA A 19 1.92 22.64 0.54
CA ALA A 19 0.47 22.72 0.59
C ALA A 19 0.01 23.17 2.00
N TRP A 20 -0.22 24.46 2.18
CA TRP A 20 -0.88 24.99 3.38
C TRP A 20 -2.39 24.78 3.31
N VAL A 21 -2.93 23.84 4.09
CA VAL A 21 -4.36 23.79 4.42
C VAL A 21 -4.53 23.59 5.92
N TRP A 22 -5.10 24.58 6.60
CA TRP A 22 -5.72 24.36 7.91
C TRP A 22 -7.08 25.06 8.02
N MET A 23 -8.09 24.24 8.37
CA MET A 23 -9.46 24.54 8.77
C MET A 23 -10.42 25.31 7.83
N ALA A 24 -11.41 24.57 7.33
CA ALA A 24 -12.82 24.96 7.47
C ALA A 24 -13.71 23.72 7.76
N ARG A 25 -13.98 23.52 9.06
CA ARG A 25 -15.18 22.90 9.69
C ARG A 25 -16.00 21.81 8.96
N THR A 26 -15.98 20.63 9.60
CA THR A 26 -17.14 19.77 9.94
C THR A 26 -18.11 19.34 8.83
N GLY A 27 -17.84 18.16 8.27
CA GLY A 27 -18.77 17.42 7.39
C GLY A 27 -18.29 16.01 7.04
N ARG A 28 -17.44 15.37 7.87
CA ARG A 28 -16.96 14.01 7.57
C ARG A 28 -18.08 13.01 7.80
N GLY A 29 -18.75 12.63 6.71
CA GLY A 29 -19.87 11.70 6.73
C GLY A 29 -19.50 10.30 7.21
N SER A 30 -20.53 9.49 7.49
CA SER A 30 -20.46 8.15 8.09
C SER A 30 -19.72 7.07 7.27
N GLY A 31 -18.96 7.44 6.24
CA GLY A 31 -18.20 6.55 5.35
C GLY A 31 -16.68 6.71 5.41
N THR A 32 -16.14 7.69 6.12
CA THR A 32 -14.68 7.85 6.29
C THR A 32 -14.09 6.63 7.02
N VAL A 33 -12.90 6.20 6.59
CA VAL A 33 -12.10 5.15 7.24
C VAL A 33 -10.68 5.70 7.42
N TYR A 34 -10.09 5.51 8.60
CA TYR A 34 -8.71 5.90 8.85
C TYR A 34 -7.77 4.72 8.59
N ALA A 35 -6.84 4.91 7.67
CA ALA A 35 -5.72 4.01 7.44
C ALA A 35 -4.58 4.36 8.41
N ILE A 36 -4.16 3.43 9.25
CA ILE A 36 -3.02 3.61 10.15
C ILE A 36 -1.92 2.64 9.75
N ASP A 37 -0.80 3.23 9.31
CA ASP A 37 0.47 2.55 9.26
C ASP A 37 1.11 2.65 10.65
N LEU A 38 1.07 1.56 11.40
CA LEU A 38 1.76 1.44 12.68
C LEU A 38 3.14 0.82 12.43
N GLY A 39 4.13 1.60 12.03
CA GLY A 39 5.50 1.13 11.83
C GLY A 39 6.27 0.89 13.14
N GLY A 40 7.43 0.24 13.04
CA GLY A 40 8.28 -0.08 14.21
C GLY A 40 8.81 1.15 14.95
N SER A 41 9.25 2.18 14.22
CA SER A 41 9.83 3.41 14.81
C SER A 41 8.95 4.65 14.64
N VAL A 42 8.09 4.67 13.61
CA VAL A 42 7.20 5.77 13.24
C VAL A 42 5.86 5.19 12.83
N ALA A 43 4.77 5.83 13.25
CA ALA A 43 3.42 5.58 12.79
C ALA A 43 2.89 6.78 12.01
N ARG A 44 1.94 6.52 11.10
CA ARG A 44 1.23 7.52 10.31
C ARG A 44 -0.25 7.17 10.20
N VAL A 45 -1.08 8.19 9.97
CA VAL A 45 -2.51 8.02 9.71
C VAL A 45 -2.91 8.76 8.45
N ALA A 46 -3.79 8.16 7.64
CA ALA A 46 -4.31 8.73 6.41
C ALA A 46 -5.82 8.45 6.26
N TRP A 47 -6.45 9.15 5.35
CA TRP A 47 -7.82 8.90 4.88
C TRP A 47 -7.91 9.21 3.39
N LEU A 48 -9.04 8.86 2.77
CA LEU A 48 -9.36 9.32 1.41
C LEU A 48 -10.11 10.64 1.48
N ASP A 49 -9.67 11.65 0.72
CA ASP A 49 -10.44 12.87 0.54
C ASP A 49 -11.68 12.66 -0.37
N GLU A 50 -12.46 13.72 -0.57
CA GLU A 50 -13.66 13.73 -1.42
C GLU A 50 -13.40 13.34 -2.89
N ARG A 51 -12.13 13.33 -3.32
CA ARG A 51 -11.70 12.96 -4.68
C ARG A 51 -11.22 11.51 -4.76
N GLY A 52 -11.14 10.82 -3.63
CA GLY A 52 -10.53 9.49 -3.52
C GLY A 52 -9.00 9.53 -3.47
N GLU A 53 -8.37 10.67 -3.16
CA GLU A 53 -6.91 10.75 -3.04
C GLU A 53 -6.48 10.52 -1.57
N PRO A 54 -5.45 9.70 -1.30
CA PRO A 54 -4.92 9.50 0.05
C PRO A 54 -4.28 10.76 0.65
N VAL A 55 -4.85 11.27 1.73
CA VAL A 55 -4.32 12.39 2.53
C VAL A 55 -3.77 11.86 3.84
N VAL A 56 -2.49 12.13 4.11
CA VAL A 56 -1.81 11.79 5.38
C VAL A 56 -1.99 12.94 6.37
N ALA A 57 -2.31 12.65 7.64
CA ALA A 57 -2.40 13.68 8.67
C ALA A 57 -1.01 14.21 9.02
N GLY A 58 -0.83 15.54 9.01
CA GLY A 58 0.25 16.19 9.75
C GLY A 58 0.01 16.12 11.26
N ALA A 59 1.08 16.19 12.05
CA ALA A 59 1.02 16.19 13.52
C ALA A 59 1.58 17.50 14.12
N PRO A 60 1.05 17.97 15.27
CA PRO A 60 1.69 19.00 16.09
C PRO A 60 3.14 18.64 16.42
N ALA A 61 4.01 19.65 16.58
CA ALA A 61 5.45 19.44 16.73
C ALA A 61 5.84 18.61 17.96
N ASP A 62 5.06 18.68 19.04
CA ASP A 62 5.22 17.89 20.27
C ASP A 62 4.78 16.42 20.12
N VAL A 63 3.98 16.10 19.10
CA VAL A 63 3.56 14.72 18.78
C VAL A 63 4.37 14.14 17.63
N GLY A 64 4.68 14.92 16.59
CA GLY A 64 5.34 14.45 15.38
C GLY A 64 5.87 15.60 14.53
N GLY A 65 5.41 15.71 13.28
CA GLY A 65 5.78 16.77 12.35
C GLY A 65 4.76 16.97 11.23
N ALA A 66 5.01 17.98 10.38
CA ALA A 66 4.15 18.29 9.23
C ALA A 66 4.13 17.20 8.15
N ASP A 67 5.15 16.33 8.15
CA ASP A 67 5.28 15.10 7.35
C ASP A 67 4.41 13.93 7.88
N GLY A 68 3.67 14.15 8.97
CA GLY A 68 2.80 13.15 9.58
C GLY A 68 3.52 12.03 10.33
N ALA A 69 4.84 12.09 10.44
CA ALA A 69 5.63 11.10 11.17
C ALA A 69 5.44 11.27 12.69
N VAL A 70 4.69 10.35 13.31
CA VAL A 70 4.56 10.26 14.77
C VAL A 70 5.49 9.16 15.27
N PRO A 71 6.51 9.43 16.09
CA PRO A 71 7.35 8.37 16.66
C PRO A 71 6.50 7.32 17.40
N ALA A 72 6.83 6.04 17.23
CA ALA A 72 6.12 4.91 17.84
C ALA A 72 6.45 4.75 19.35
N ALA A 73 6.41 5.86 20.08
CA ALA A 73 6.76 5.98 21.48
C ALA A 73 5.56 6.38 22.34
N VAL A 74 5.44 5.77 23.51
CA VAL A 74 4.35 6.02 24.47
C VAL A 74 4.94 6.11 25.88
N ARG A 75 4.64 7.19 26.60
CA ARG A 75 5.03 7.37 28.00
C ARG A 75 3.82 7.22 28.92
N VAL A 76 3.99 6.50 30.01
CA VAL A 76 3.04 6.43 31.12
C VAL A 76 3.49 7.42 32.19
N ARG A 77 2.65 8.38 32.58
CA ARG A 77 3.01 9.33 33.64
C ARG A 77 2.81 8.71 35.04
N PRO A 78 3.69 8.99 36.02
CA PRO A 78 3.42 8.70 37.43
C PRO A 78 2.12 9.38 37.88
N GLY A 79 1.16 8.59 38.39
CA GLY A 79 -0.18 9.06 38.73
C GLY A 79 -1.24 8.89 37.62
N GLY A 80 -0.86 8.39 36.44
CA GLY A 80 -1.76 8.01 35.36
C GLY A 80 -1.79 8.98 34.17
N GLY A 81 -2.34 8.50 33.06
CA GLY A 81 -2.37 9.21 31.78
C GLY A 81 -1.10 9.05 30.95
N PHE A 82 -1.18 9.43 29.68
CA PHE A 82 -0.17 9.11 28.67
C PHE A 82 0.39 10.37 27.97
N GLU A 83 1.59 10.23 27.40
CA GLU A 83 2.14 11.06 26.32
C GLU A 83 2.48 10.12 25.16
N VAL A 84 2.39 10.61 23.92
CA VAL A 84 2.73 9.83 22.72
C VAL A 84 3.68 10.60 21.82
N GLY A 85 4.31 9.92 20.87
CA GLY A 85 5.06 10.58 19.80
C GLY A 85 6.36 11.22 20.27
N ARG A 86 6.68 12.41 19.73
CA ARG A 86 7.94 13.12 20.00
C ARG A 86 8.15 13.41 21.48
N ALA A 87 7.16 13.95 22.18
CA ALA A 87 7.23 14.24 23.61
C ALA A 87 7.56 12.98 24.44
N ALA A 88 6.91 11.84 24.13
CA ALA A 88 7.24 10.57 24.79
C ALA A 88 8.68 10.11 24.47
N ARG A 89 9.09 10.16 23.20
CA ARG A 89 10.44 9.80 22.76
C ARG A 89 11.52 10.64 23.43
N GLU A 90 11.28 11.94 23.64
CA GLU A 90 12.20 12.85 24.32
C GLU A 90 12.36 12.52 25.80
N ARG A 91 11.29 12.06 26.47
CA ARG A 91 11.35 11.66 27.88
C ARG A 91 12.17 10.39 28.12
N ALA A 92 12.38 9.52 27.12
CA ALA A 92 13.15 8.29 27.29
C ALA A 92 14.58 8.50 27.82
N LEU A 93 15.19 9.66 27.56
CA LEU A 93 16.52 10.02 28.09
C LEU A 93 16.55 10.32 29.60
N THR A 94 15.42 10.73 30.17
CA THR A 94 15.32 11.21 31.57
C THR A 94 14.43 10.32 32.44
N HIS A 95 13.49 9.62 31.82
CA HIS A 95 12.49 8.76 32.46
C HIS A 95 12.37 7.42 31.69
N PRO A 96 13.47 6.66 31.48
CA PRO A 96 13.46 5.47 30.61
C PRO A 96 12.44 4.42 31.04
N ASN A 97 12.25 4.22 32.34
CA ASN A 97 11.29 3.25 32.91
C ASN A 97 9.81 3.67 32.72
N GLU A 98 9.56 4.88 32.23
CA GLU A 98 8.23 5.41 31.95
C GLU A 98 7.86 5.36 30.47
N VAL A 99 8.80 5.02 29.57
CA VAL A 99 8.62 5.14 28.12
C VAL A 99 8.80 3.79 27.41
N ALA A 100 7.74 3.35 26.73
CA ALA A 100 7.86 2.38 25.65
C ALA A 100 8.37 3.09 24.39
N LEU A 101 9.54 2.70 23.91
CA LEU A 101 9.97 2.93 22.52
C LEU A 101 9.53 1.72 21.68
N SER A 102 9.25 1.95 20.40
CA SER A 102 8.84 0.91 19.45
C SER A 102 7.65 0.07 19.96
N ALA A 103 6.55 0.73 20.34
CA ALA A 103 5.40 0.10 20.99
C ALA A 103 4.81 -1.11 20.22
N ARG A 104 4.91 -1.12 18.88
CA ARG A 104 4.57 -2.29 18.05
C ARG A 104 5.42 -3.50 18.39
N SER A 105 6.75 -3.36 18.41
CA SER A 105 7.67 -4.48 18.63
C SER A 105 7.42 -5.13 19.99
N LEU A 106 7.25 -4.30 21.03
CA LEU A 106 6.87 -4.76 22.39
C LEU A 106 5.56 -5.56 22.42
N LEU A 107 4.59 -5.25 21.56
CA LEU A 107 3.33 -6.00 21.44
C LEU A 107 3.52 -7.33 20.69
N LEU A 108 4.33 -7.34 19.63
CA LEU A 108 4.50 -8.50 18.76
C LEU A 108 5.45 -9.55 19.36
N GLU A 109 6.51 -9.12 20.05
CA GLU A 109 7.45 -10.00 20.76
C GLU A 109 6.74 -10.81 21.88
N GLN A 110 5.76 -10.22 22.55
CA GLN A 110 4.96 -10.87 23.60
C GLN A 110 3.83 -11.77 23.05
N GLY A 111 3.53 -11.68 21.75
CA GLY A 111 2.40 -12.38 21.14
C GLY A 111 2.68 -13.82 20.69
N ASN A 112 3.95 -14.23 20.67
CA ASN A 112 4.37 -15.50 20.05
C ASN A 112 4.53 -16.65 21.06
N ASP A 113 4.99 -16.33 22.28
CA ASP A 113 5.14 -17.29 23.37
C ASP A 113 4.17 -16.93 24.51
N GLY A 114 3.20 -17.80 24.78
CA GLY A 114 2.18 -17.63 25.84
C GLY A 114 2.71 -17.72 27.29
N ALA A 115 3.99 -17.42 27.50
CA ALA A 115 4.69 -17.47 28.78
C ALA A 115 5.77 -16.37 28.83
N GLY A 116 5.38 -15.17 29.28
CA GLY A 116 6.30 -14.04 29.46
C GLY A 116 5.82 -13.10 30.56
N GLY A 117 6.64 -12.86 31.58
CA GLY A 117 6.39 -11.79 32.55
C GLY A 117 6.60 -10.44 31.86
N GLY A 118 5.56 -9.61 31.86
CA GLY A 118 5.56 -8.37 31.08
C GLY A 118 6.71 -7.42 31.42
N LEU A 119 7.36 -6.90 30.38
CA LEU A 119 8.10 -5.63 30.44
C LEU A 119 7.08 -4.48 30.51
N ASP A 120 6.36 -4.44 31.62
CA ASP A 120 5.31 -3.46 31.86
C ASP A 120 5.91 -2.08 32.11
N VAL A 121 5.57 -1.12 31.25
CA VAL A 121 5.91 0.29 31.48
C VAL A 121 4.97 0.82 32.57
N LEU A 122 5.48 0.93 33.80
CA LEU A 122 4.71 1.27 35.00
C LEU A 122 3.42 0.43 35.20
N GLY A 123 3.48 -0.88 34.93
CA GLY A 123 2.32 -1.78 35.07
C GLY A 123 1.30 -1.68 33.92
N GLN A 124 1.68 -1.11 32.75
CA GLN A 124 0.83 -1.08 31.56
C GLN A 124 1.26 -2.16 30.54
N PRO A 125 0.35 -3.03 30.09
CA PRO A 125 0.66 -4.05 29.09
C PRO A 125 0.86 -3.42 27.70
N PRO A 126 1.70 -4.01 26.82
CA PRO A 126 1.97 -3.47 25.49
C PRO A 126 0.72 -3.19 24.63
N ALA A 127 -0.34 -4.01 24.76
CA ALA A 127 -1.59 -3.79 24.05
C ALA A 127 -2.28 -2.47 24.45
N ALA A 128 -2.21 -2.08 25.73
CA ALA A 128 -2.73 -0.80 26.18
C ALA A 128 -1.90 0.37 25.62
N LEU A 129 -0.58 0.23 25.59
CA LEU A 129 0.34 1.25 25.05
C LEU A 129 0.10 1.47 23.53
N VAL A 130 0.00 0.39 22.76
CA VAL A 130 -0.38 0.47 21.33
C VAL A 130 -1.77 1.08 21.15
N GLY A 131 -2.75 0.70 21.98
CA GLY A 131 -4.09 1.29 21.98
C GLY A 131 -4.08 2.81 22.18
N GLN A 132 -3.23 3.35 23.07
CA GLN A 132 -3.08 4.80 23.27
C GLN A 132 -2.44 5.50 22.07
N LEU A 133 -1.43 4.88 21.43
CA LEU A 133 -0.82 5.41 20.20
C LEU A 133 -1.84 5.45 19.05
N LEU A 134 -2.63 4.38 18.87
CA LEU A 134 -3.71 4.34 17.89
C LEU A 134 -4.78 5.40 18.18
N ALA A 135 -5.21 5.56 19.43
CA ALA A 135 -6.19 6.57 19.81
C ALA A 135 -5.71 7.99 19.49
N ALA A 136 -4.44 8.30 19.77
CA ALA A 136 -3.86 9.59 19.44
C ALA A 136 -3.74 9.83 17.93
N LEU A 137 -3.38 8.81 17.14
CA LEU A 137 -3.39 8.89 15.67
C LEU A 137 -4.79 9.18 15.13
N VAL A 138 -5.83 8.54 15.67
CA VAL A 138 -7.21 8.85 15.30
C VAL A 138 -7.60 10.28 15.69
N GLU A 139 -7.16 10.79 16.84
CA GLU A 139 -7.39 12.18 17.25
C GLU A 139 -6.66 13.21 16.37
N LEU A 140 -5.46 12.89 15.88
CA LEU A 140 -4.77 13.68 14.84
C LEU A 140 -5.58 13.71 13.55
N ALA A 141 -6.08 12.55 13.09
CA ALA A 141 -6.91 12.47 11.90
C ALA A 141 -8.19 13.30 12.07
N ASP A 142 -8.93 13.11 13.17
CA ASP A 142 -10.14 13.86 13.57
C ASP A 142 -9.90 15.38 13.74
N GLY A 143 -8.64 15.83 13.85
CA GLY A 143 -8.30 17.22 14.12
C GLY A 143 -8.67 17.68 15.53
N GLY A 144 -8.72 16.75 16.49
CA GLY A 144 -9.09 17.00 17.89
C GLY A 144 -10.58 17.24 18.17
N VAL A 145 -11.46 17.09 17.17
CA VAL A 145 -12.91 17.25 17.32
C VAL A 145 -13.59 15.88 17.24
N ARG A 146 -14.27 15.44 18.31
CA ARG A 146 -15.04 14.19 18.25
C ARG A 146 -16.27 14.33 17.33
N PRO A 147 -16.63 13.26 16.59
CA PRO A 147 -17.90 13.17 15.88
C PRO A 147 -19.11 13.45 16.78
N ALA A 148 -20.17 14.05 16.22
CA ALA A 148 -21.33 14.52 16.97
C ALA A 148 -22.31 13.39 17.36
N ASP A 149 -22.29 12.29 16.62
CA ASP A 149 -22.90 11.00 16.92
C ASP A 149 -22.10 10.19 17.97
N GLY A 150 -20.84 10.57 18.21
CA GLY A 150 -19.95 9.98 19.20
C GLY A 150 -19.21 8.72 18.74
N GLU A 151 -19.52 8.19 17.56
CA GLU A 151 -18.88 6.99 17.01
C GLU A 151 -17.69 7.38 16.12
N ARG A 152 -16.51 6.81 16.38
CA ARG A 152 -15.32 7.11 15.57
C ARG A 152 -15.35 6.31 14.26
N ALA A 153 -14.80 6.92 13.21
CA ALA A 153 -14.54 6.24 11.94
C ALA A 153 -13.73 4.95 12.17
N PRO A 154 -14.05 3.84 11.47
CA PRO A 154 -13.33 2.60 11.64
C PRO A 154 -11.92 2.67 11.05
N LEU A 155 -11.07 1.74 11.47
CA LEU A 155 -9.64 1.70 11.15
C LEU A 155 -9.31 0.59 10.16
N THR A 156 -8.35 0.87 9.27
CA THR A 156 -7.59 -0.14 8.54
C THR A 156 -6.15 -0.08 9.03
N LEU A 157 -5.62 -1.18 9.58
CA LEU A 157 -4.27 -1.22 10.16
C LEU A 157 -3.28 -1.94 9.22
N SER A 158 -2.01 -1.51 9.21
CA SER A 158 -0.92 -2.32 8.66
C SER A 158 -0.68 -3.60 9.47
N LEU A 159 -0.27 -4.66 8.77
CA LEU A 159 0.19 -5.92 9.34
C LEU A 159 1.61 -6.20 8.81
N PRO A 160 2.64 -6.20 9.66
CA PRO A 160 3.99 -6.55 9.23
C PRO A 160 4.12 -8.04 8.90
N PRO A 161 5.16 -8.45 8.15
CA PRO A 161 5.41 -9.87 7.82
C PRO A 161 5.54 -10.80 9.04
N SER A 162 5.96 -10.28 10.20
CA SER A 162 5.98 -11.00 11.48
C SER A 162 4.59 -11.35 12.03
N GLY A 163 3.52 -10.79 11.45
CA GLY A 163 2.14 -11.10 11.78
C GLY A 163 1.62 -10.33 13.00
N GLY A 164 0.80 -11.02 13.82
CA GLY A 164 0.20 -10.44 15.03
C GLY A 164 -1.12 -9.70 14.84
N GLU A 165 -1.91 -10.00 13.78
CA GLU A 165 -3.23 -9.37 13.54
C GLU A 165 -4.11 -9.36 14.81
N ARG A 166 -4.22 -10.48 15.52
CA ARG A 166 -5.04 -10.58 16.73
C ARG A 166 -4.60 -9.63 17.83
N ALA A 167 -3.29 -9.41 17.98
CA ALA A 167 -2.72 -8.52 18.98
C ALA A 167 -2.97 -7.04 18.60
N LEU A 168 -2.73 -6.68 17.33
CA LEU A 168 -3.00 -5.34 16.80
C LEU A 168 -4.49 -4.97 16.87
N ARG A 169 -5.37 -5.89 16.45
CA ARG A 169 -6.82 -5.75 16.52
C ARG A 169 -7.29 -5.63 17.98
N GLY A 170 -6.82 -6.51 18.87
CA GLY A 170 -7.17 -6.47 20.29
C GLY A 170 -6.69 -5.20 21.00
N ALA A 171 -5.53 -4.65 20.63
CA ALA A 171 -5.03 -3.37 21.14
C ALA A 171 -5.91 -2.18 20.71
N ALA A 172 -6.37 -2.18 19.45
CA ALA A 172 -7.28 -1.16 18.93
C ALA A 172 -8.68 -1.25 19.58
N GLU A 173 -9.26 -2.44 19.60
CA GLU A 173 -10.59 -2.70 20.18
C GLU A 173 -10.59 -2.44 21.70
N GLY A 174 -9.50 -2.78 22.41
CA GLY A 174 -9.29 -2.44 23.82
C GLY A 174 -9.17 -0.93 24.10
N ALA A 175 -8.84 -0.12 23.10
CA ALA A 175 -8.89 1.34 23.15
C ALA A 175 -10.23 1.94 22.69
N GLY A 176 -11.24 1.10 22.39
CA GLY A 176 -12.54 1.52 21.89
C GLY A 176 -12.54 1.94 20.42
N LEU A 177 -11.59 1.45 19.63
CA LEU A 177 -11.46 1.75 18.20
C LEU A 177 -11.94 0.57 17.35
N ARG A 178 -12.88 0.80 16.43
CA ARG A 178 -13.43 -0.23 15.54
C ARG A 178 -12.47 -0.54 14.40
N VAL A 179 -12.02 -1.79 14.24
CA VAL A 179 -11.11 -2.20 13.16
C VAL A 179 -11.89 -2.83 12.01
N ALA A 180 -12.05 -2.11 10.90
CA ALA A 180 -12.68 -2.64 9.68
C ALA A 180 -11.79 -3.67 8.97
N ALA A 181 -10.48 -3.44 8.91
CA ALA A 181 -9.56 -4.35 8.23
C ALA A 181 -8.15 -4.30 8.84
N VAL A 182 -7.42 -5.38 8.65
CA VAL A 182 -5.98 -5.47 8.90
C VAL A 182 -5.36 -6.01 7.61
N LEU A 183 -4.41 -5.27 7.03
CA LEU A 183 -3.89 -5.54 5.70
C LEU A 183 -2.36 -5.62 5.74
N ALA A 184 -1.80 -6.65 5.11
CA ALA A 184 -0.36 -6.85 4.99
C ALA A 184 0.33 -5.62 4.36
N GLU A 185 1.38 -5.13 5.01
CA GLU A 185 2.23 -4.03 4.53
C GLU A 185 2.63 -4.17 3.05
N PRO A 186 3.18 -5.30 2.56
CA PRO A 186 3.54 -5.43 1.15
C PRO A 186 2.33 -5.36 0.20
N VAL A 187 1.15 -5.81 0.66
CA VAL A 187 -0.09 -5.68 -0.14
C VAL A 187 -0.51 -4.22 -0.21
N ALA A 188 -0.43 -3.46 0.89
CA ALA A 188 -0.66 -2.01 0.86
C ALA A 188 0.28 -1.30 -0.12
N VAL A 189 1.58 -1.62 -0.10
CA VAL A 189 2.57 -1.08 -1.05
C VAL A 189 2.17 -1.39 -2.51
N ALA A 190 1.69 -2.60 -2.79
CA ALA A 190 1.19 -2.96 -4.12
C ALA A 190 -0.08 -2.20 -4.54
N LEU A 191 -0.94 -1.80 -3.60
CA LEU A 191 -2.10 -0.92 -3.87
C LEU A 191 -1.63 0.51 -4.21
N HIS A 192 -0.70 1.07 -3.42
CA HIS A 192 -0.15 2.42 -3.63
C HIS A 192 0.50 2.60 -5.01
N TYR A 193 1.33 1.65 -5.43
CA TYR A 193 1.93 1.67 -6.78
C TYR A 193 0.99 1.19 -7.90
N GLY A 194 -0.27 0.88 -7.58
CA GLY A 194 -1.25 0.35 -8.52
C GLY A 194 -0.76 -0.91 -9.24
N ALA A 195 -0.06 -1.81 -8.55
CA ALA A 195 0.27 -3.15 -9.04
C ALA A 195 -0.94 -4.10 -8.98
N VAL A 196 -1.87 -3.85 -8.04
CA VAL A 196 -3.17 -4.53 -8.02
C VAL A 196 -4.14 -3.82 -8.96
N ARG A 197 -4.59 -4.50 -10.01
CA ARG A 197 -5.59 -3.99 -10.98
C ARG A 197 -6.50 -5.11 -11.46
N ASP A 198 -7.73 -4.74 -11.80
CA ASP A 198 -8.70 -5.66 -12.39
C ASP A 198 -8.27 -6.13 -13.78
N GLY A 199 -8.51 -7.41 -14.10
CA GLY A 199 -8.16 -8.02 -15.38
C GLY A 199 -6.65 -8.12 -15.68
N ALA A 200 -5.76 -7.69 -14.77
CA ALA A 200 -4.32 -7.67 -14.97
C ALA A 200 -3.61 -8.70 -14.09
N ARG A 201 -2.74 -9.51 -14.69
CA ARG A 201 -1.77 -10.34 -13.96
C ARG A 201 -0.43 -9.61 -13.88
N SER A 202 0.23 -9.63 -12.72
CA SER A 202 1.58 -9.08 -12.56
C SER A 202 2.36 -9.77 -11.44
N SER A 203 3.69 -9.66 -11.48
CA SER A 203 4.57 -10.05 -10.38
C SER A 203 5.47 -8.87 -10.02
N ALA A 204 5.67 -8.66 -8.71
CA ALA A 204 6.48 -7.57 -8.18
C ALA A 204 7.26 -8.03 -6.94
N LEU A 205 8.43 -7.44 -6.72
CA LEU A 205 9.17 -7.54 -5.46
C LEU A 205 8.95 -6.26 -4.67
N VAL A 206 8.43 -6.36 -3.45
CA VAL A 206 8.36 -5.24 -2.51
C VAL A 206 9.67 -5.20 -1.72
N TYR A 207 10.27 -4.02 -1.64
CA TYR A 207 11.41 -3.69 -0.79
C TYR A 207 10.92 -2.69 0.25
N ASP A 208 10.58 -3.14 1.45
CA ASP A 208 10.17 -2.25 2.56
C ASP A 208 11.29 -2.14 3.57
N GLN A 209 11.97 -0.97 3.63
CA GLN A 209 13.04 -0.72 4.58
C GLN A 209 12.59 0.30 5.63
N GLY A 210 12.03 -0.25 6.70
CA GLY A 210 11.56 0.47 7.86
C GLY A 210 12.68 0.83 8.85
N GLY A 211 12.27 1.27 10.04
CA GLY A 211 13.21 1.63 11.10
C GLY A 211 13.82 0.45 11.86
N THR A 212 13.29 -0.77 11.71
CA THR A 212 13.69 -1.98 12.46
C THR A 212 14.02 -3.20 11.58
N SER A 213 13.65 -3.16 10.30
CA SER A 213 13.77 -4.29 9.38
C SER A 213 13.89 -3.84 7.92
N LEU A 214 14.46 -4.72 7.10
CA LEU A 214 14.27 -4.78 5.66
C LEU A 214 13.41 -6.00 5.35
N ASP A 215 12.24 -5.78 4.79
CA ASP A 215 11.26 -6.80 4.45
C ASP A 215 11.13 -6.91 2.92
N LEU A 216 11.49 -8.06 2.39
CA LEU A 216 11.51 -8.37 0.95
C LEU A 216 10.40 -9.35 0.62
N THR A 217 9.33 -8.87 -0.04
CA THR A 217 8.15 -9.71 -0.34
C THR A 217 7.93 -9.87 -1.84
N VAL A 218 7.95 -11.13 -2.30
CA VAL A 218 7.54 -11.51 -3.65
C VAL A 218 6.01 -11.59 -3.70
N LEU A 219 5.40 -10.77 -4.55
CA LEU A 219 3.95 -10.74 -4.79
C LEU A 219 3.62 -11.19 -6.21
N THR A 220 2.50 -11.89 -6.37
CA THR A 220 1.77 -11.93 -7.64
C THR A 220 0.36 -11.35 -7.47
N THR A 221 -0.15 -10.73 -8.54
CA THR A 221 -1.54 -10.28 -8.64
C THR A 221 -2.22 -11.02 -9.77
N GLU A 222 -3.47 -11.43 -9.55
CA GLU A 222 -4.32 -12.13 -10.50
C GLU A 222 -5.41 -11.19 -11.04
N GLY A 223 -5.97 -11.53 -12.20
CA GLY A 223 -6.99 -10.70 -12.86
C GLY A 223 -8.32 -10.55 -12.12
N ASP A 224 -8.55 -11.33 -11.05
CA ASP A 224 -9.70 -11.24 -10.14
C ASP A 224 -9.39 -10.42 -8.87
N ARG A 225 -8.28 -9.67 -8.86
CA ARG A 225 -7.76 -8.90 -7.72
C ARG A 225 -7.33 -9.79 -6.53
N THR A 226 -7.07 -11.08 -6.76
CA THR A 226 -6.32 -11.91 -5.82
C THR A 226 -4.87 -11.44 -5.78
N VAL A 227 -4.36 -11.13 -4.57
CA VAL A 227 -2.96 -10.81 -4.30
C VAL A 227 -2.36 -11.95 -3.51
N ARG A 228 -1.30 -12.56 -4.04
CA ARG A 228 -0.62 -13.69 -3.42
C ARG A 228 0.75 -13.27 -2.91
N ILE A 229 0.95 -13.41 -1.60
CA ILE A 229 2.25 -13.31 -0.94
C ILE A 229 2.98 -14.63 -1.14
N VAL A 230 3.83 -14.69 -2.16
CA VAL A 230 4.52 -15.90 -2.61
C VAL A 230 5.59 -16.32 -1.61
N HIS A 231 6.38 -15.35 -1.16
CA HIS A 231 7.47 -15.49 -0.20
C HIS A 231 7.78 -14.12 0.41
N THR A 232 8.16 -14.10 1.69
CA THR A 232 8.75 -12.93 2.36
C THR A 232 10.03 -13.36 3.08
N ALA A 233 11.07 -12.55 2.98
CA ALA A 233 12.28 -12.62 3.80
C ALA A 233 12.43 -11.32 4.60
N SER A 234 12.73 -11.43 5.90
CA SER A 234 12.85 -10.31 6.83
C SER A 234 14.27 -10.28 7.40
N HIS A 235 14.95 -9.14 7.28
CA HIS A 235 16.34 -8.97 7.69
C HIS A 235 16.45 -7.83 8.72
N PRO A 236 17.30 -7.93 9.75
CA PRO A 236 17.53 -6.87 10.74
C PRO A 236 18.43 -5.75 10.17
N LEU A 237 18.01 -5.18 9.04
CA LEU A 237 18.72 -4.13 8.29
C LEU A 237 17.88 -2.84 8.25
N GLY A 238 17.20 -2.55 9.36
CA GLY A 238 16.41 -1.32 9.53
C GLY A 238 17.26 -0.08 9.77
N GLY A 239 16.58 1.06 9.90
CA GLY A 239 17.21 2.33 10.27
C GLY A 239 18.00 2.30 11.59
N ASP A 240 17.62 1.44 12.54
CA ASP A 240 18.35 1.19 13.79
C ASP A 240 19.76 0.61 13.57
N ALA A 241 19.92 -0.34 12.65
CA ALA A 241 21.22 -0.87 12.26
C ALA A 241 22.09 0.22 11.59
N TRP A 242 21.48 1.11 10.81
CA TRP A 242 22.16 2.24 10.18
C TRP A 242 22.58 3.29 11.24
N ASP A 243 21.72 3.55 12.21
CA ASP A 243 21.98 4.46 13.33
C ASP A 243 23.12 3.93 14.22
N GLU A 244 23.21 2.63 14.48
CA GLU A 244 24.34 2.05 15.25
C GLU A 244 25.66 2.08 14.44
N ALA A 245 25.63 1.85 13.12
CA ALA A 245 26.81 2.01 12.27
C ALA A 245 27.34 3.46 12.27
N VAL A 246 26.43 4.43 12.20
CA VAL A 246 26.76 5.86 12.34
C VAL A 246 27.25 6.18 13.76
N ALA A 247 26.61 5.65 14.79
CA ALA A 247 27.01 5.80 16.19
C ALA A 247 28.43 5.28 16.44
N ALA A 248 28.81 4.17 15.79
CA ALA A 248 30.16 3.63 15.80
C ALA A 248 31.17 4.56 15.10
N ALA A 249 30.80 5.16 13.96
CA ALA A 249 31.65 6.09 13.22
C ALA A 249 31.95 7.38 14.01
N ILE A 250 30.97 7.94 14.72
CA ILE A 250 31.17 9.15 15.55
C ILE A 250 31.75 8.85 16.95
N ARG A 251 31.75 7.59 17.40
CA ARG A 251 32.24 7.17 18.73
C ARG A 251 33.64 7.67 19.09
N PRO A 252 34.64 7.75 18.17
CA PRO A 252 35.97 8.30 18.47
C PRO A 252 35.96 9.78 18.89
N GLN A 253 34.95 10.55 18.50
CA GLN A 253 34.81 11.96 18.91
C GLN A 253 34.48 12.07 20.40
N LEU A 254 33.82 11.06 20.99
CA LEU A 254 33.51 11.02 22.42
C LEU A 254 34.78 10.97 23.30
N ALA A 255 35.88 10.41 22.77
CA ALA A 255 37.16 10.36 23.47
C ALA A 255 37.86 11.74 23.59
N GLN A 256 37.35 12.76 22.87
CA GLN A 256 37.83 14.14 22.92
C GLN A 256 37.04 15.00 23.93
N LEU A 257 35.99 14.44 24.53
CA LEU A 257 35.16 15.12 25.52
C LEU A 257 35.84 15.16 26.91
N PRO A 258 35.50 16.14 27.77
CA PRO A 258 35.99 16.18 29.14
C PRO A 258 35.73 14.86 29.93
N PRO A 259 36.66 14.37 30.78
CA PRO A 259 36.56 13.07 31.44
C PRO A 259 35.36 12.89 32.40
N ASP A 260 34.66 13.95 32.74
CA ASP A 260 33.45 14.01 33.55
C ASP A 260 32.15 13.90 32.73
N VAL A 261 32.19 14.21 31.42
CA VAL A 261 31.02 14.11 30.54
C VAL A 261 30.63 12.64 30.35
N ARG A 262 29.33 12.34 30.48
CA ARG A 262 28.77 10.99 30.30
C ARG A 262 27.71 11.05 29.22
N VAL A 263 27.94 10.33 28.12
CA VAL A 263 27.00 10.18 27.01
C VAL A 263 26.37 8.80 27.15
N SER A 264 25.05 8.73 27.27
CA SER A 264 24.33 7.45 27.31
C SER A 264 24.25 6.83 25.92
N PRO A 265 24.10 5.49 25.79
CA PRO A 265 23.89 4.85 24.49
C PRO A 265 22.71 5.45 23.72
N LEU A 266 21.60 5.76 24.42
CA LEU A 266 20.43 6.41 23.82
C LEU A 266 20.71 7.84 23.32
N ALA A 267 21.53 8.62 24.05
CA ALA A 267 21.94 9.94 23.58
C ALA A 267 22.79 9.84 22.31
N LEU A 268 23.72 8.89 22.26
CA LEU A 268 24.55 8.63 21.08
C LEU A 268 23.71 8.19 19.86
N ALA A 269 22.81 7.22 20.06
CA ALA A 269 21.93 6.71 19.00
C ALA A 269 21.03 7.83 18.42
N ARG A 270 20.49 8.71 19.27
CA ARG A 270 19.69 9.86 18.81
C ARG A 270 20.52 10.88 18.01
N ALA A 271 21.76 11.14 18.41
CA ALA A 271 22.65 12.02 17.64
C ALA A 271 23.04 11.38 16.29
N ALA A 272 23.25 10.06 16.25
CA ALA A 272 23.52 9.31 15.03
C ALA A 272 22.34 9.36 14.04
N GLU A 273 21.12 9.12 14.53
CA GLU A 273 19.87 9.28 13.76
C GLU A 273 19.72 10.70 13.20
N GLU A 274 19.98 11.73 14.03
CA GLU A 274 19.88 13.13 13.62
C GLU A 274 20.89 13.47 12.50
N LEU A 275 22.15 13.03 12.63
CA LEU A 275 23.19 13.19 11.61
C LEU A 275 22.81 12.50 10.29
N ARG A 276 22.37 11.23 10.35
CA ARG A 276 21.94 10.48 9.16
C ARG A 276 20.75 11.12 8.47
N LEU A 277 19.73 11.53 9.23
CA LEU A 277 18.55 12.21 8.70
C LEU A 277 18.86 13.62 8.17
N ALA A 278 19.93 14.27 8.62
CA ALA A 278 20.40 15.53 8.07
C ALA A 278 21.16 15.32 6.74
N LEU A 279 22.13 14.39 6.70
CA LEU A 279 22.87 14.07 5.48
C LEU A 279 21.97 13.52 4.36
N ALA A 280 20.93 12.76 4.71
CA ALA A 280 19.92 12.26 3.77
C ALA A 280 19.06 13.36 3.11
N ARG A 281 18.94 14.55 3.71
CA ARG A 281 18.26 15.71 3.09
C ARG A 281 19.09 16.37 1.98
N GLY A 282 20.39 16.13 1.95
CA GLY A 282 21.29 16.64 0.91
C GLY A 282 21.61 18.12 1.00
N GLU A 283 21.30 18.79 2.12
CA GLU A 283 21.54 20.23 2.30
C GLU A 283 23.02 20.56 2.54
N GLU A 284 23.76 19.67 3.20
CA GLU A 284 25.18 19.84 3.56
C GLU A 284 25.97 18.53 3.35
N ASP A 285 27.30 18.63 3.17
CA ASP A 285 28.21 17.48 3.09
C ASP A 285 28.79 17.05 4.45
N VAL A 286 28.56 17.84 5.49
CA VAL A 286 28.89 17.55 6.88
C VAL A 286 27.72 17.98 7.74
N ALA A 287 27.12 17.06 8.48
CA ALA A 287 26.09 17.36 9.47
C ALA A 287 26.72 17.57 10.86
N GLU A 288 26.08 18.38 11.69
CA GLU A 288 26.33 18.45 13.14
C GLU A 288 25.08 18.02 13.91
N ALA A 289 25.26 17.34 15.05
CA ALA A 289 24.20 17.09 16.02
C ALA A 289 24.70 17.38 17.43
N THR A 290 23.81 17.88 18.30
CA THR A 290 24.12 18.09 19.73
C THR A 290 23.86 16.79 20.49
N LEU A 291 24.83 16.31 21.26
CA LEU A 291 24.70 15.12 22.08
C LEU A 291 23.66 15.37 23.21
N PRO A 292 22.49 14.70 23.20
CA PRO A 292 21.39 15.01 24.12
C PRO A 292 21.80 14.91 25.60
N GLY A 293 21.48 15.95 26.37
CA GLY A 293 21.88 16.08 27.77
C GLY A 293 23.27 16.72 27.99
N THR A 294 23.91 17.22 26.93
CA THR A 294 25.20 17.94 26.98
C THR A 294 25.20 19.14 26.03
N GLU A 295 26.15 20.06 26.20
CA GLU A 295 26.42 21.15 25.25
C GLU A 295 27.35 20.74 24.10
N HIS A 296 27.81 19.48 24.06
CA HIS A 296 28.81 19.02 23.10
C HIS A 296 28.17 18.57 21.79
N ARG A 297 28.86 18.83 20.68
CA ARG A 297 28.44 18.42 19.33
C ARG A 297 29.32 17.34 18.77
N VAL A 298 28.71 16.49 17.96
CA VAL A 298 29.36 15.50 17.08
C VAL A 298 29.12 15.90 15.63
N ARG A 299 30.02 15.48 14.75
CA ARG A 299 29.96 15.74 13.31
C ARG A 299 30.02 14.45 12.51
N LEU A 300 29.46 14.44 11.31
CA LEU A 300 29.61 13.35 10.36
C LEU A 300 29.60 13.91 8.94
N SER A 301 30.61 13.58 8.15
CA SER A 301 30.62 13.86 6.72
C SER A 301 29.91 12.78 5.92
N ARG A 302 29.40 13.16 4.74
CA ARG A 302 28.80 12.23 3.78
C ARG A 302 29.72 11.05 3.42
N ALA A 303 31.03 11.29 3.36
CA ALA A 303 32.03 10.25 3.08
C ALA A 303 32.22 9.28 4.26
N GLU A 304 32.16 9.76 5.51
CA GLU A 304 32.18 8.90 6.70
C GLU A 304 30.89 8.10 6.84
N GLU A 305 29.73 8.70 6.54
CA GLU A 305 28.44 8.01 6.48
C GLU A 305 28.44 6.91 5.40
N GLU A 306 28.87 7.23 4.18
CA GLU A 306 28.94 6.27 3.08
C GLU A 306 29.85 5.08 3.42
N ALA A 307 31.02 5.34 4.01
CA ALA A 307 31.94 4.30 4.48
C ALA A 307 31.35 3.45 5.61
N ALA A 308 30.64 4.06 6.57
CA ALA A 308 30.01 3.36 7.68
C ALA A 308 28.83 2.47 7.23
N LEU A 309 28.05 2.92 6.24
CA LEU A 309 26.87 2.22 5.75
C LEU A 309 27.16 1.23 4.61
N ALA A 310 28.33 1.28 3.98
CA ALA A 310 28.70 0.40 2.87
C ALA A 310 28.50 -1.11 3.17
N PRO A 311 28.85 -1.65 4.36
CA PRO A 311 28.59 -3.06 4.68
C PRO A 311 27.10 -3.41 4.77
N LEU A 312 26.28 -2.51 5.34
CA LEU A 312 24.84 -2.71 5.47
C LEU A 312 24.14 -2.64 4.11
N ARG A 313 24.61 -1.76 3.22
CA ARG A 313 24.15 -1.69 1.82
C ARG A 313 24.49 -2.98 1.07
N ALA A 314 25.70 -3.53 1.26
CA ALA A 314 26.09 -4.81 0.65
C ALA A 314 25.15 -5.96 1.08
N LEU A 315 24.90 -6.10 2.38
CA LEU A 315 23.95 -7.09 2.91
C LEU A 315 22.52 -6.89 2.38
N ALA A 316 22.07 -5.64 2.22
CA ALA A 316 20.76 -5.35 1.63
C ALA A 316 20.67 -5.76 0.15
N TYR A 317 21.76 -5.66 -0.63
CA TYR A 317 21.80 -6.16 -2.01
C TYR A 317 21.83 -7.70 -2.07
N GLU A 318 22.60 -8.34 -1.19
CA GLU A 318 22.63 -9.81 -1.10
C GLU A 318 21.23 -10.37 -0.78
N ALA A 319 20.52 -9.77 0.18
CA ALA A 319 19.14 -10.09 0.49
C ALA A 319 18.17 -9.95 -0.72
N VAL A 320 18.34 -8.92 -1.55
CA VAL A 320 17.51 -8.73 -2.76
C VAL A 320 17.82 -9.77 -3.83
N GLU A 321 19.08 -10.13 -4.05
CA GLU A 321 19.44 -11.21 -4.97
C GLU A 321 18.94 -12.57 -4.48
N GLU A 322 18.98 -12.85 -3.17
CA GLU A 322 18.37 -14.04 -2.57
C GLU A 322 16.84 -14.08 -2.79
N ALA A 323 16.14 -12.96 -2.53
CA ALA A 323 14.70 -12.85 -2.76
C ALA A 323 14.32 -13.01 -4.24
N ARG A 324 15.14 -12.49 -5.15
CA ARG A 324 15.02 -12.66 -6.60
C ARG A 324 15.21 -14.12 -7.01
N ALA A 325 16.31 -14.75 -6.60
CA ALA A 325 16.57 -16.16 -6.89
C ALA A 325 15.46 -17.07 -6.32
N ARG A 326 14.87 -16.68 -5.19
CA ARG A 326 13.71 -17.36 -4.62
C ARG A 326 12.44 -17.16 -5.46
N ALA A 327 12.24 -15.97 -6.05
CA ALA A 327 11.15 -15.72 -6.99
C ALA A 327 11.31 -16.53 -8.29
N ASP A 328 12.52 -16.56 -8.88
CA ASP A 328 12.87 -17.37 -10.06
C ASP A 328 12.58 -18.88 -9.83
N ALA A 329 12.77 -19.36 -8.59
CA ALA A 329 12.50 -20.75 -8.21
C ALA A 329 11.01 -21.05 -7.89
N LEU A 330 10.17 -20.03 -7.69
CA LEU A 330 8.76 -20.18 -7.27
C LEU A 330 7.73 -19.76 -8.33
N LEU A 331 8.13 -18.95 -9.31
CA LEU A 331 7.24 -18.35 -10.31
C LEU A 331 7.66 -18.72 -11.72
N GLU A 332 6.67 -18.87 -12.61
CA GLU A 332 6.92 -19.06 -14.05
C GLU A 332 7.40 -17.78 -14.73
N VAL A 333 6.99 -16.62 -14.20
CA VAL A 333 7.39 -15.29 -14.65
C VAL A 333 7.87 -14.50 -13.42
N PRO A 334 9.20 -14.34 -13.22
CA PRO A 334 9.74 -13.62 -12.08
C PRO A 334 9.40 -12.12 -12.16
N PRO A 335 9.42 -11.41 -11.01
CA PRO A 335 9.11 -9.99 -10.96
C PRO A 335 10.14 -9.17 -11.75
N SER A 336 9.66 -8.31 -12.65
CA SER A 336 10.49 -7.33 -13.38
C SER A 336 10.47 -5.93 -12.75
N THR A 337 9.61 -5.73 -11.74
CA THR A 337 9.40 -4.45 -11.05
C THR A 337 9.69 -4.59 -9.56
N LEU A 338 10.47 -3.65 -9.02
CA LEU A 338 10.71 -3.46 -7.59
C LEU A 338 9.83 -2.29 -7.09
N LEU A 339 9.21 -2.45 -5.92
CA LEU A 339 8.37 -1.43 -5.29
C LEU A 339 9.02 -1.00 -3.97
N LEU A 340 9.50 0.25 -3.87
CA LEU A 340 10.14 0.73 -2.64
C LEU A 340 9.12 1.22 -1.61
N ALA A 341 9.33 0.84 -0.36
CA ALA A 341 8.60 1.32 0.80
C ALA A 341 9.53 1.55 1.99
N GLY A 342 9.04 2.30 2.97
CA GLY A 342 9.77 2.58 4.20
C GLY A 342 10.69 3.81 4.11
N GLY A 343 10.93 4.44 5.26
CA GLY A 343 11.63 5.72 5.35
C GLY A 343 13.12 5.65 5.05
N VAL A 344 13.74 4.47 5.11
CA VAL A 344 15.16 4.29 4.76
C VAL A 344 15.32 4.17 3.23
N ALA A 345 14.38 3.46 2.56
CA ALA A 345 14.38 3.34 1.11
C ALA A 345 14.10 4.68 0.38
N ALA A 346 13.48 5.64 1.06
CA ALA A 346 13.26 7.00 0.57
C ALA A 346 14.55 7.86 0.46
N ALA A 347 15.70 7.37 0.95
CA ALA A 347 16.97 8.10 0.84
C ALA A 347 17.35 8.38 -0.63
N PRO A 348 17.82 9.60 -0.98
CA PRO A 348 18.16 9.96 -2.37
C PRO A 348 19.16 8.99 -3.02
N GLY A 349 18.92 8.67 -4.29
CA GLY A 349 19.77 7.78 -5.09
C GLY A 349 19.53 6.28 -4.90
N THR A 350 18.83 5.85 -3.83
CA THR A 350 18.54 4.43 -3.56
C THR A 350 17.85 3.73 -4.73
N ALA A 351 16.81 4.36 -5.31
CA ALA A 351 16.09 3.80 -6.45
C ALA A 351 17.00 3.60 -7.68
N ALA A 352 17.72 4.63 -8.12
CA ALA A 352 18.59 4.56 -9.29
C ALA A 352 19.73 3.53 -9.12
N LEU A 353 20.26 3.40 -7.91
CA LEU A 353 21.29 2.42 -7.56
C LEU A 353 20.77 0.97 -7.59
N LEU A 354 19.50 0.77 -7.20
CA LEU A 354 18.82 -0.52 -7.33
C LEU A 354 18.46 -0.84 -8.79
N GLU A 355 18.05 0.16 -9.60
CA GLU A 355 17.78 -0.03 -11.03
C GLU A 355 19.04 -0.49 -11.78
N ASP A 356 20.14 0.25 -11.64
CA ASP A 356 21.42 -0.04 -12.30
C ASP A 356 21.97 -1.42 -11.92
N ARG A 357 21.88 -1.79 -10.63
CA ARG A 357 22.44 -3.05 -10.12
C ARG A 357 21.58 -4.27 -10.44
N LEU A 358 20.26 -4.16 -10.36
CA LEU A 358 19.35 -5.32 -10.50
C LEU A 358 18.85 -5.53 -11.93
N GLY A 359 18.83 -4.47 -12.76
CA GLY A 359 18.19 -4.48 -14.07
C GLY A 359 16.66 -4.54 -14.01
N MET A 360 16.07 -4.20 -12.86
CA MET A 360 14.63 -4.15 -12.62
C MET A 360 14.13 -2.70 -12.73
N SER A 361 12.87 -2.49 -13.11
CA SER A 361 12.23 -1.16 -13.00
C SER A 361 11.90 -0.88 -11.53
N VAL A 362 12.35 0.24 -10.96
CA VAL A 362 12.11 0.56 -9.54
C VAL A 362 11.08 1.68 -9.41
N ARG A 363 9.95 1.40 -8.76
CA ARG A 363 8.97 2.42 -8.37
C ARG A 363 9.27 2.95 -6.98
N SER A 364 9.27 4.27 -6.86
CA SER A 364 9.80 4.99 -5.70
C SER A 364 9.09 6.31 -5.42
N GLU A 365 7.86 6.47 -5.92
CA GLU A 365 6.98 7.59 -5.65
C GLU A 365 6.53 7.59 -4.16
N SER A 366 7.20 8.38 -3.32
CA SER A 366 6.94 8.50 -1.87
C SER A 366 7.00 7.16 -1.07
N PRO A 367 8.16 6.47 -1.01
CA PRO A 367 8.29 5.17 -0.33
C PRO A 367 7.90 5.24 1.16
N GLU A 368 8.20 6.35 1.82
CA GLU A 368 7.88 6.65 3.22
C GLU A 368 6.38 6.77 3.51
N PHE A 369 5.55 6.89 2.47
CA PHE A 369 4.09 6.94 2.55
C PHE A 369 3.39 5.75 1.87
N ALA A 370 4.13 4.84 1.23
CA ALA A 370 3.55 3.77 0.40
C ALA A 370 2.59 2.86 1.17
N VAL A 371 2.95 2.45 2.40
CA VAL A 371 2.07 1.64 3.26
C VAL A 371 0.80 2.42 3.61
N VAL A 372 0.91 3.60 4.23
CA VAL A 372 -0.27 4.34 4.73
C VAL A 372 -1.21 4.80 3.62
N ARG A 373 -0.69 5.18 2.44
CA ARG A 373 -1.51 5.52 1.26
C ARG A 373 -2.15 4.28 0.65
N GLY A 374 -1.42 3.18 0.55
CA GLY A 374 -1.92 1.89 0.10
C GLY A 374 -3.07 1.35 0.95
N LEU A 375 -2.94 1.44 2.28
CA LEU A 375 -4.00 1.14 3.23
C LEU A 375 -5.24 2.01 2.98
N ALA A 376 -5.10 3.31 2.71
CA ALA A 376 -6.25 4.18 2.43
C ALA A 376 -6.98 3.78 1.13
N LEU A 377 -6.25 3.33 0.11
CA LEU A 377 -6.78 2.92 -1.20
C LEU A 377 -7.56 1.59 -1.18
N TRP A 378 -7.40 0.74 -0.16
CA TRP A 378 -7.86 -0.66 -0.22
C TRP A 378 -9.35 -0.81 -0.57
N ARG A 379 -10.22 0.04 -0.03
CA ARG A 379 -11.67 0.00 -0.29
C ARG A 379 -12.05 0.39 -1.72
N GLN A 380 -11.25 1.21 -2.42
CA GLN A 380 -11.58 1.62 -3.80
C GLN A 380 -11.53 0.45 -4.78
N LEU A 381 -10.62 -0.49 -4.54
CA LEU A 381 -10.47 -1.69 -5.35
C LEU A 381 -11.51 -2.77 -5.00
N GLY A 382 -12.24 -2.62 -3.89
CA GLY A 382 -13.27 -3.54 -3.44
C GLY A 382 -12.71 -4.85 -2.88
N PRO A 383 -13.35 -6.01 -3.10
CA PRO A 383 -12.95 -7.28 -2.50
C PRO A 383 -11.55 -7.68 -2.95
N LEU A 384 -10.59 -7.56 -2.03
CA LEU A 384 -9.21 -7.94 -2.23
C LEU A 384 -8.99 -9.32 -1.60
N ARG A 385 -8.67 -10.34 -2.40
CA ARG A 385 -8.39 -11.68 -1.89
C ARG A 385 -6.90 -11.81 -1.61
N VAL A 386 -6.48 -11.74 -0.35
CA VAL A 386 -5.08 -11.98 0.03
C VAL A 386 -4.85 -13.46 0.28
N GLN A 387 -3.82 -14.04 -0.35
CA GLN A 387 -3.44 -15.44 -0.22
C GLN A 387 -1.94 -15.54 0.09
N SER A 388 -1.50 -16.63 0.72
CA SER A 388 -0.09 -16.85 1.09
C SER A 388 0.46 -18.13 0.48
N GLY A 389 1.79 -18.17 0.30
CA GLY A 389 2.52 -19.27 -0.32
C GLY A 389 2.52 -19.22 -1.85
N PRO A 390 3.38 -20.00 -2.51
CA PRO A 390 3.46 -20.05 -3.97
C PRO A 390 2.15 -20.55 -4.60
N PRO A 391 1.86 -20.19 -5.86
CA PRO A 391 0.71 -20.72 -6.56
C PRO A 391 0.80 -22.24 -6.61
N THR A 392 -0.28 -22.92 -6.22
CA THR A 392 -0.39 -24.36 -6.43
C THR A 392 -0.35 -24.62 -7.92
N ARG A 393 0.66 -25.35 -8.41
CA ARG A 393 0.63 -25.87 -9.78
C ARG A 393 -0.64 -26.71 -9.90
N GLN A 394 -1.64 -26.21 -10.61
CA GLN A 394 -2.72 -27.07 -11.07
C GLN A 394 -2.06 -28.18 -11.87
N ALA A 395 -2.31 -29.43 -11.49
CA ALA A 395 -2.15 -30.50 -12.45
C ALA A 395 -3.00 -30.10 -13.65
N VAL A 396 -2.40 -30.07 -14.84
CA VAL A 396 -3.15 -29.86 -16.07
C VAL A 396 -4.15 -31.01 -16.12
N GLU A 397 -5.42 -30.72 -15.88
CA GLU A 397 -6.48 -31.61 -16.32
C GLU A 397 -6.35 -31.67 -17.83
N ASP A 398 -5.88 -32.81 -18.34
CA ASP A 398 -5.91 -33.09 -19.77
C ASP A 398 -7.32 -32.76 -20.28
N PRO A 399 -7.46 -31.95 -21.34
CA PRO A 399 -8.78 -31.53 -21.79
C PRO A 399 -9.61 -32.77 -22.11
N GLU A 400 -10.74 -32.89 -21.39
CA GLU A 400 -11.76 -33.95 -21.54
C GLU A 400 -11.91 -34.34 -23.02
N PRO A 401 -11.73 -35.63 -23.38
CA PRO A 401 -11.64 -36.03 -24.77
C PRO A 401 -12.95 -35.72 -25.50
N LEU A 402 -12.88 -34.74 -26.41
CA LEU A 402 -14.00 -34.24 -27.21
C LEU A 402 -14.92 -35.39 -27.66
N GLY A 403 -16.15 -35.38 -27.14
CA GLY A 403 -17.08 -36.49 -27.25
C GLY A 403 -17.27 -36.99 -28.68
N ARG A 404 -17.33 -38.33 -28.83
CA ARG A 404 -17.50 -39.04 -30.10
C ARG A 404 -18.61 -38.44 -30.96
N ARG A 405 -18.25 -37.63 -31.96
CA ARG A 405 -19.12 -37.37 -33.11
C ARG A 405 -19.15 -38.63 -33.97
N ALA A 406 -20.35 -39.17 -34.21
CA ALA A 406 -20.53 -40.32 -35.09
C ALA A 406 -20.05 -40.00 -36.51
N ALA A 407 -19.36 -40.96 -37.13
CA ALA A 407 -18.87 -40.82 -38.50
C ALA A 407 -20.05 -40.83 -39.50
N PRO A 408 -20.00 -40.03 -40.58
CA PRO A 408 -20.90 -40.21 -41.72
C PRO A 408 -20.59 -41.53 -42.45
N PRO A 409 -21.56 -42.12 -43.17
CA PRO A 409 -21.35 -43.36 -43.93
C PRO A 409 -20.37 -43.16 -45.10
N PRO A 410 -19.69 -44.21 -45.54
CA PRO A 410 -18.69 -44.13 -46.60
C PRO A 410 -19.34 -43.85 -47.97
N VAL A 411 -18.63 -43.08 -48.80
CA VAL A 411 -18.95 -42.88 -50.22
C VAL A 411 -18.17 -43.92 -51.03
N GLU A 412 -18.85 -44.62 -51.94
CA GLU A 412 -18.24 -45.59 -52.86
C GLU A 412 -17.44 -44.90 -53.97
N ASP A 413 -16.29 -45.46 -54.33
CA ASP A 413 -15.39 -44.98 -55.40
C ASP A 413 -15.33 -46.02 -56.54
N PRO A 414 -15.71 -45.68 -57.80
CA PRO A 414 -15.83 -46.66 -58.87
C PRO A 414 -14.59 -46.79 -59.78
N ASP A 415 -14.03 -48.01 -59.77
CA ASP A 415 -13.33 -48.69 -60.88
C ASP A 415 -11.87 -48.25 -61.29
N PRO A 416 -11.06 -49.13 -61.94
CA PRO A 416 -9.68 -49.31 -61.49
C PRO A 416 -8.57 -49.48 -62.58
N ARG A 417 -7.30 -49.40 -62.14
CA ARG A 417 -6.08 -49.96 -62.79
C ARG A 417 -5.67 -49.32 -64.16
N PRO A 418 -4.46 -49.61 -64.72
CA PRO A 418 -3.41 -50.55 -64.28
C PRO A 418 -2.00 -49.94 -64.07
N ALA A 419 -1.06 -50.82 -63.65
CA ALA A 419 0.30 -50.48 -63.21
C ALA A 419 1.35 -50.42 -64.34
N ALA A 420 2.50 -49.80 -64.04
CA ALA A 420 3.78 -50.01 -64.72
C ALA A 420 4.86 -50.47 -63.70
N ARG A 421 5.87 -51.21 -64.19
CA ARG A 421 6.82 -52.02 -63.38
C ARG A 421 8.23 -51.36 -63.27
N PRO A 422 9.11 -51.84 -62.38
CA PRO A 422 10.30 -51.11 -61.93
C PRO A 422 11.55 -51.36 -62.79
N THR A 423 12.59 -50.54 -62.59
CA THR A 423 13.94 -50.79 -63.13
C THR A 423 15.03 -50.39 -62.12
N VAL A 424 16.05 -51.24 -62.01
CA VAL A 424 17.32 -51.09 -61.26
C VAL A 424 18.39 -50.61 -62.29
N VAL A 425 19.51 -49.90 -62.05
CA VAL A 425 20.83 -50.17 -61.41
C VAL A 425 21.76 -48.93 -61.73
N PRO A 426 23.10 -48.93 -61.60
CA PRO A 426 24.02 -48.82 -60.44
C PRO A 426 24.75 -47.44 -60.30
N ALA A 427 25.72 -47.35 -59.39
CA ALA A 427 26.83 -46.35 -59.32
C ALA A 427 28.03 -46.77 -60.24
N PRO A 428 29.24 -46.13 -60.29
CA PRO A 428 29.84 -45.05 -59.45
C PRO A 428 30.72 -43.98 -60.20
N GLU A 429 31.61 -43.28 -59.45
CA GLU A 429 32.86 -42.58 -59.88
C GLU A 429 32.74 -41.22 -60.67
N GLU A 430 33.59 -40.17 -60.52
CA GLU A 430 34.70 -39.84 -59.58
C GLU A 430 35.13 -38.32 -59.68
N ARG A 431 36.05 -37.86 -58.81
CA ARG A 431 36.88 -36.59 -58.78
C ARG A 431 36.33 -35.38 -57.98
N SER A 432 36.96 -34.84 -56.91
CA SER A 432 38.36 -34.39 -56.62
C SER A 432 38.52 -32.86 -56.87
N THR A 433 39.06 -31.98 -55.99
CA THR A 433 39.68 -32.08 -54.64
C THR A 433 39.68 -30.72 -53.91
N ALA A 434 39.52 -30.70 -52.58
CA ALA A 434 40.19 -29.79 -51.61
C ALA A 434 39.75 -30.18 -50.17
N ALA A 435 40.68 -30.21 -49.20
CA ALA A 435 40.45 -30.87 -47.90
C ALA A 435 40.34 -29.91 -46.70
N PRO A 436 39.44 -30.18 -45.73
CA PRO A 436 39.49 -29.61 -44.38
C PRO A 436 40.22 -30.55 -43.39
N PRO A 437 40.85 -30.03 -42.30
CA PRO A 437 41.44 -30.86 -41.27
C PRO A 437 40.38 -31.46 -40.33
N GLY A 438 40.51 -32.76 -40.07
CA GLY A 438 39.79 -33.50 -39.01
C GLY A 438 40.45 -33.36 -37.63
N PRO A 439 39.88 -34.01 -36.60
CA PRO A 439 40.05 -33.61 -35.20
C PRO A 439 41.33 -34.12 -34.53
N VAL A 440 41.81 -33.38 -33.52
CA VAL A 440 42.90 -33.79 -32.62
C VAL A 440 42.33 -34.16 -31.23
N PRO A 441 42.67 -35.33 -30.67
CA PRO A 441 42.22 -35.84 -29.36
C PRO A 441 43.19 -35.45 -28.20
N PRO A 442 42.97 -35.85 -26.92
CA PRO A 442 43.64 -35.26 -25.74
C PRO A 442 44.96 -35.95 -25.32
N PRO A 443 45.81 -35.23 -24.56
CA PRO A 443 46.46 -35.73 -23.33
C PRO A 443 46.62 -34.63 -22.22
N GLU A 444 47.03 -34.83 -20.95
CA GLU A 444 47.19 -35.97 -20.01
C GLU A 444 47.40 -35.43 -18.55
N GLU A 445 47.14 -36.25 -17.52
CA GLU A 445 47.85 -36.21 -16.20
C GLU A 445 49.04 -37.20 -16.29
N PRO A 446 50.15 -37.13 -15.49
CA PRO A 446 50.25 -36.59 -14.11
C PRO A 446 51.60 -35.88 -13.75
N THR A 447 51.80 -35.55 -12.45
CA THR A 447 53.02 -35.74 -11.59
C THR A 447 53.39 -34.57 -10.65
N ARG A 448 53.96 -34.94 -9.49
CA ARG A 448 54.43 -34.10 -8.36
C ARG A 448 55.85 -34.57 -8.00
N PRO A 449 56.88 -33.70 -7.94
CA PRO A 449 57.55 -33.37 -6.66
C PRO A 449 58.28 -31.98 -6.68
N PRO A 450 59.08 -31.58 -5.66
CA PRO A 450 59.09 -31.89 -4.22
C PRO A 450 58.84 -30.63 -3.32
N GLU A 451 58.72 -30.81 -2.00
CA GLU A 451 58.80 -29.74 -1.00
C GLU A 451 60.27 -29.47 -0.55
N PRO A 452 60.64 -28.23 -0.22
CA PRO A 452 61.78 -27.91 0.64
C PRO A 452 61.35 -27.74 2.12
N GLU A 453 62.26 -28.07 3.04
CA GLU A 453 62.02 -28.24 4.49
C GLU A 453 61.68 -26.96 5.28
N PRO A 454 60.93 -27.07 6.40
CA PRO A 454 60.88 -26.04 7.43
C PRO A 454 62.08 -26.12 8.41
N PRO A 455 62.51 -24.99 9.01
CA PRO A 455 63.53 -24.98 10.08
C PRO A 455 63.01 -25.65 11.38
N PRO A 456 63.92 -26.05 12.30
CA PRO A 456 63.64 -27.06 13.30
C PRO A 456 62.75 -26.57 14.45
N GLY A 457 61.95 -27.48 15.00
CA GLY A 457 61.06 -27.20 16.12
C GLY A 457 61.73 -27.33 17.49
N ASP A 458 60.96 -27.07 18.54
CA ASP A 458 61.28 -27.46 19.91
C ASP A 458 60.00 -27.64 20.75
N GLY A 459 60.10 -28.35 21.87
CA GLY A 459 59.14 -28.23 22.98
C GLY A 459 57.84 -29.05 22.91
N ALA A 460 57.93 -30.38 23.06
CA ALA A 460 56.75 -31.20 23.33
C ALA A 460 56.15 -30.94 24.73
N ARG A 461 54.82 -30.80 24.81
CA ARG A 461 54.03 -31.27 25.97
C ARG A 461 52.73 -31.93 25.53
N ARG A 462 52.48 -33.13 26.09
CA ARG A 462 51.24 -33.88 25.92
C ARG A 462 50.21 -33.39 26.94
N GLU A 463 48.95 -33.29 26.53
CA GLU A 463 47.80 -33.32 27.43
C GLU A 463 46.83 -34.45 27.04
N PRO A 464 45.98 -34.93 27.97
CA PRO A 464 45.51 -36.31 27.96
C PRO A 464 44.17 -36.53 27.26
N THR A 465 43.99 -37.73 26.74
CA THR A 465 42.74 -38.22 26.17
C THR A 465 41.63 -38.29 27.23
N ALA A 466 40.60 -37.44 27.10
CA ALA A 466 39.36 -37.55 27.86
C ALA A 466 38.36 -38.51 27.15
N PRO A 467 37.45 -39.18 27.89
CA PRO A 467 36.66 -40.28 27.35
C PRO A 467 35.49 -39.82 26.46
N ARG A 468 35.08 -40.69 25.53
CA ARG A 468 33.85 -40.52 24.75
C ARG A 468 32.61 -40.52 25.67
N PRO A 469 31.61 -39.66 25.44
CA PRO A 469 30.34 -39.72 26.15
C PRO A 469 29.55 -41.00 25.77
N PRO A 470 28.69 -41.52 26.67
CA PRO A 470 27.86 -42.68 26.38
C PRO A 470 26.76 -42.35 25.35
N PHE A 471 26.49 -43.30 24.47
CA PHE A 471 25.46 -43.21 23.43
C PHE A 471 24.06 -43.16 24.06
N THR A 472 23.25 -42.16 23.70
CA THR A 472 21.85 -42.07 24.13
C THR A 472 20.94 -42.51 22.97
N PRO A 473 20.07 -43.52 23.14
CA PRO A 473 19.12 -43.92 22.10
C PRO A 473 18.01 -42.87 21.92
N PRO A 474 17.37 -42.80 20.74
CA PRO A 474 16.23 -41.91 20.49
C PRO A 474 14.98 -42.34 21.29
N PRO A 475 14.03 -41.43 21.55
CA PRO A 475 12.78 -41.76 22.23
C PRO A 475 11.88 -42.64 21.33
N GLU A 476 11.21 -43.61 21.95
CA GLU A 476 10.29 -44.53 21.28
C GLU A 476 8.99 -43.83 20.85
N GLU A 477 8.45 -44.25 19.69
CA GLU A 477 7.12 -43.85 19.22
C GLU A 477 6.02 -44.44 20.14
N PRO A 478 4.92 -43.72 20.42
CA PRO A 478 3.80 -44.29 21.14
C PRO A 478 3.08 -45.34 20.27
N GLY A 479 3.17 -46.61 20.68
CA GLY A 479 2.47 -47.73 20.05
C GLY A 479 0.93 -47.61 20.11
N PRO A 480 0.21 -48.36 19.27
CA PRO A 480 -1.22 -48.19 19.07
C PRO A 480 -2.05 -48.61 20.30
N GLY A 481 -3.03 -47.78 20.65
CA GLY A 481 -4.07 -48.11 21.63
C GLY A 481 -5.03 -49.22 21.14
N PRO A 482 -5.85 -49.79 22.05
CA PRO A 482 -6.65 -50.98 21.77
C PRO A 482 -7.78 -50.71 20.76
N ALA A 483 -8.14 -51.74 20.00
CA ALA A 483 -9.21 -51.69 19.02
C ALA A 483 -10.59 -51.50 19.68
N GLU A 484 -11.39 -50.55 19.19
CA GLU A 484 -12.81 -50.44 19.52
C GLU A 484 -13.62 -51.56 18.83
N GLU A 485 -14.63 -52.07 19.54
CA GLU A 485 -15.56 -53.08 19.04
C GLU A 485 -16.54 -52.51 18.00
N PRO A 486 -17.00 -53.29 17.01
CA PRO A 486 -17.96 -52.82 16.02
C PRO A 486 -19.37 -52.67 16.63
N GLY A 487 -19.80 -51.42 16.82
CA GLY A 487 -21.18 -51.07 17.15
C GLY A 487 -22.18 -51.46 16.03
N PRO A 488 -23.48 -51.62 16.35
CA PRO A 488 -24.43 -52.30 15.48
C PRO A 488 -24.84 -51.47 14.25
N ALA A 489 -25.18 -52.17 13.17
CA ALA A 489 -25.69 -51.58 11.94
C ALA A 489 -26.99 -50.78 12.18
N GLY A 490 -26.92 -49.46 11.97
CA GLY A 490 -28.09 -48.58 11.95
C GLY A 490 -29.03 -48.93 10.80
N GLN A 491 -30.32 -48.95 11.08
CA GLN A 491 -31.36 -49.38 10.14
C GLN A 491 -31.50 -48.42 8.95
N ALA A 492 -31.85 -48.96 7.78
CA ALA A 492 -32.28 -48.16 6.64
C ALA A 492 -33.55 -47.35 7.00
N PRO A 493 -33.68 -46.10 6.52
CA PRO A 493 -34.87 -45.29 6.78
C PRO A 493 -36.11 -45.92 6.13
N PRO A 494 -37.29 -45.82 6.76
CA PRO A 494 -38.52 -46.33 6.17
C PRO A 494 -38.89 -45.54 4.91
N ALA A 495 -39.20 -46.26 3.83
CA ALA A 495 -39.77 -45.66 2.63
C ALA A 495 -41.20 -45.19 2.91
N GLY A 496 -41.51 -43.94 2.56
CA GLY A 496 -42.88 -43.40 2.60
C GLY A 496 -43.12 -42.25 3.58
N GLN A 497 -42.42 -41.13 3.39
CA GLN A 497 -42.93 -39.80 3.74
C GLN A 497 -42.62 -38.84 2.58
N ASP A 498 -43.65 -38.17 2.06
CA ASP A 498 -43.49 -37.09 1.09
C ASP A 498 -42.68 -35.93 1.72
N PRO A 499 -41.88 -35.18 0.95
CA PRO A 499 -41.11 -34.08 1.49
C PRO A 499 -42.03 -33.00 2.08
N PRO A 500 -41.70 -32.41 3.24
CA PRO A 500 -42.52 -31.37 3.85
C PRO A 500 -42.60 -30.15 2.93
N THR A 501 -43.82 -29.76 2.60
CA THR A 501 -44.12 -28.59 1.76
C THR A 501 -44.01 -27.30 2.58
N GLY A 502 -43.11 -26.40 2.15
CA GLY A 502 -43.11 -24.99 2.55
C GLY A 502 -42.46 -24.66 3.90
N GLU A 503 -41.15 -24.44 3.90
CA GLU A 503 -40.56 -23.46 4.82
C GLU A 503 -40.64 -22.07 4.16
N ASP A 504 -41.32 -21.12 4.81
CA ASP A 504 -41.44 -19.76 4.29
C ASP A 504 -40.09 -19.02 4.39
N LEU A 505 -39.80 -18.19 3.39
CA LEU A 505 -38.62 -17.32 3.41
C LEU A 505 -38.91 -16.02 4.16
N VAL A 506 -38.03 -15.72 5.11
CA VAL A 506 -38.15 -14.62 6.06
C VAL A 506 -37.07 -13.56 5.80
N PRO A 507 -37.43 -12.28 5.62
CA PRO A 507 -36.46 -11.20 5.46
C PRO A 507 -35.78 -10.87 6.79
N THR A 508 -34.45 -10.83 6.76
CA THR A 508 -33.54 -10.56 7.89
C THR A 508 -32.57 -9.47 7.45
N PRO A 509 -32.28 -8.42 8.25
CA PRO A 509 -31.30 -7.42 7.87
C PRO A 509 -29.90 -8.05 7.71
N VAL A 510 -29.17 -7.58 6.71
CA VAL A 510 -27.74 -7.91 6.55
C VAL A 510 -26.89 -7.01 7.45
N THR A 511 -25.73 -7.48 7.89
CA THR A 511 -24.77 -6.67 8.66
C THR A 511 -23.69 -6.10 7.75
N GLU A 512 -23.00 -5.04 8.19
CA GLU A 512 -21.88 -4.43 7.44
C GLU A 512 -22.24 -4.04 6.00
N LEU A 513 -23.47 -3.55 5.77
CA LEU A 513 -23.89 -3.04 4.47
C LEU A 513 -23.08 -1.80 4.09
N ASP A 514 -22.38 -1.89 2.96
CA ASP A 514 -21.52 -0.87 2.40
C ASP A 514 -21.67 -0.84 0.87
N ALA A 515 -21.22 0.25 0.23
CA ALA A 515 -21.23 0.34 -1.23
C ALA A 515 -20.11 1.25 -1.73
N ILE A 516 -19.34 0.71 -2.68
CA ILE A 516 -18.17 1.35 -3.26
C ILE A 516 -18.53 1.84 -4.66
N ARG A 517 -18.43 3.15 -4.90
CA ARG A 517 -18.66 3.73 -6.23
C ARG A 517 -17.45 3.53 -7.13
N ARG A 518 -17.65 2.78 -8.21
CA ARG A 518 -16.68 2.50 -9.27
C ARG A 518 -17.17 3.19 -10.54
N ASP A 519 -16.69 4.41 -10.78
CA ASP A 519 -17.12 5.25 -11.91
C ASP A 519 -18.65 5.42 -12.01
N ASP A 520 -19.32 4.71 -12.93
CA ASP A 520 -20.76 4.75 -13.21
C ASP A 520 -21.59 3.63 -12.52
N HIS A 521 -20.97 2.76 -11.73
CA HIS A 521 -21.62 1.67 -11.02
C HIS A 521 -21.26 1.64 -9.53
N LEU A 522 -22.08 0.94 -8.73
CA LEU A 522 -21.83 0.65 -7.33
C LEU A 522 -21.55 -0.84 -7.16
N LEU A 523 -20.47 -1.19 -6.47
CA LEU A 523 -20.35 -2.51 -5.86
C LEU A 523 -20.93 -2.43 -4.44
N VAL A 524 -22.08 -3.06 -4.21
CA VAL A 524 -22.71 -3.18 -2.89
C VAL A 524 -22.19 -4.44 -2.21
N VAL A 525 -21.79 -4.33 -0.94
CA VAL A 525 -21.28 -5.45 -0.14
C VAL A 525 -21.96 -5.49 1.22
N TRP A 526 -22.10 -6.68 1.78
CA TRP A 526 -22.65 -6.95 3.11
C TRP A 526 -22.19 -8.31 3.64
N VAL A 527 -22.37 -8.52 4.95
CA VAL A 527 -22.19 -9.81 5.62
C VAL A 527 -23.55 -10.53 5.70
N TRP A 528 -23.54 -11.79 5.29
CA TRP A 528 -24.73 -12.64 5.18
C TRP A 528 -25.11 -13.27 6.54
N PRO A 529 -26.35 -13.11 7.03
CA PRO A 529 -26.85 -13.83 8.20
C PRO A 529 -26.72 -15.35 8.05
N ALA A 530 -26.54 -16.07 9.16
CA ALA A 530 -26.40 -17.52 9.15
C ALA A 530 -27.63 -18.19 8.50
N GLY A 531 -27.40 -19.20 7.64
CA GLY A 531 -28.45 -19.92 6.93
C GLY A 531 -29.07 -19.19 5.72
N SER A 532 -28.82 -17.90 5.52
CA SER A 532 -29.30 -17.18 4.33
C SER A 532 -28.61 -17.65 3.04
N ARG A 533 -29.40 -17.76 1.96
CA ARG A 533 -28.92 -18.20 0.63
C ARG A 533 -29.20 -17.19 -0.48
N THR A 534 -30.09 -16.25 -0.23
CA THR A 534 -30.61 -15.27 -1.18
C THR A 534 -30.81 -13.94 -0.44
N ALA A 535 -30.57 -12.82 -1.10
CA ALA A 535 -30.85 -11.49 -0.58
C ALA A 535 -31.61 -10.66 -1.63
N LEU A 536 -32.37 -9.68 -1.17
CA LEU A 536 -33.12 -8.75 -1.98
C LEU A 536 -32.49 -7.38 -1.86
N VAL A 537 -32.09 -6.81 -3.00
CA VAL A 537 -31.42 -5.52 -3.11
C VAL A 537 -32.36 -4.54 -3.80
N ARG A 538 -32.66 -3.43 -3.15
CA ARG A 538 -33.48 -2.34 -3.67
C ARG A 538 -32.64 -1.08 -3.75
N TRP A 539 -32.77 -0.30 -4.82
CA TRP A 539 -32.09 0.98 -4.96
C TRP A 539 -32.97 2.05 -5.59
N ARG A 540 -32.73 3.30 -5.18
CA ARG A 540 -33.42 4.48 -5.68
C ARG A 540 -32.40 5.57 -6.00
N LEU A 541 -32.40 6.02 -7.25
CA LEU A 541 -31.68 7.23 -7.65
C LEU A 541 -32.40 8.45 -7.05
N GLU A 542 -31.65 9.34 -6.41
CA GLU A 542 -32.19 10.54 -5.78
C GLU A 542 -32.33 11.70 -6.78
N ASP A 543 -31.46 11.73 -7.79
CA ASP A 543 -31.46 12.75 -8.86
C ASP A 543 -32.13 12.23 -10.14
N GLY A 544 -33.12 12.97 -10.62
CA GLY A 544 -33.94 12.60 -11.79
C GLY A 544 -33.30 12.89 -13.15
N GLY A 545 -32.27 12.13 -13.53
CA GLY A 545 -31.68 12.13 -14.88
C GLY A 545 -30.40 11.29 -14.90
N THR A 546 -30.22 10.35 -15.84
CA THR A 546 -29.95 10.65 -17.27
C THR A 546 -30.58 9.63 -18.24
N HIS A 547 -30.46 9.92 -19.54
CA HIS A 547 -31.06 9.13 -20.61
C HIS A 547 -30.47 7.70 -20.74
N GLY A 548 -31.35 6.68 -20.69
CA GLY A 548 -31.14 5.41 -21.41
C GLY A 548 -30.53 4.23 -20.65
N ARG A 549 -30.35 4.30 -19.33
CA ARG A 549 -29.92 3.18 -18.47
C ARG A 549 -30.98 2.88 -17.39
N PRO A 550 -31.01 1.66 -16.80
CA PRO A 550 -32.06 1.27 -15.87
C PRO A 550 -32.07 2.19 -14.64
N GLY A 551 -33.24 2.77 -14.36
CA GLY A 551 -33.43 3.59 -13.16
C GLY A 551 -33.53 2.76 -11.88
N SER A 552 -33.96 3.41 -10.80
CA SER A 552 -34.33 2.80 -9.51
C SER A 552 -35.00 1.43 -9.67
N GLY A 553 -34.51 0.41 -8.96
CA GLY A 553 -34.90 -0.97 -9.20
C GLY A 553 -34.85 -1.87 -7.97
N GLU A 554 -35.19 -3.13 -8.20
CA GLU A 554 -35.12 -4.23 -7.24
C GLU A 554 -34.50 -5.45 -7.95
N ALA A 555 -33.61 -6.17 -7.27
CA ALA A 555 -32.95 -7.34 -7.81
C ALA A 555 -32.64 -8.37 -6.71
N THR A 556 -32.70 -9.65 -7.08
CA THR A 556 -32.43 -10.76 -6.18
C THR A 556 -31.00 -11.25 -6.37
N CYS A 557 -30.22 -11.20 -5.29
CA CYS A 557 -28.84 -11.68 -5.25
C CYS A 557 -28.79 -13.07 -4.63
N SER A 558 -28.14 -14.05 -5.27
CA SER A 558 -27.84 -15.33 -4.62
C SER A 558 -26.50 -15.26 -3.89
N ARG A 559 -26.40 -15.87 -2.72
CA ARG A 559 -25.16 -15.89 -1.92
C ARG A 559 -23.97 -16.46 -2.70
N ARG A 560 -24.21 -17.47 -3.54
CA ARG A 560 -23.17 -18.07 -4.39
C ARG A 560 -22.66 -17.11 -5.46
N ALA A 561 -23.54 -16.33 -6.10
CA ALA A 561 -23.13 -15.30 -7.05
C ALA A 561 -22.34 -14.21 -6.34
N TYR A 562 -22.89 -13.69 -5.24
CA TYR A 562 -22.22 -12.70 -4.39
C TYR A 562 -20.80 -13.13 -3.95
N GLU A 563 -20.63 -14.37 -3.49
CA GLU A 563 -19.33 -14.88 -3.04
C GLU A 563 -18.34 -15.13 -4.20
N HIS A 564 -18.85 -15.38 -5.41
CA HIS A 564 -18.07 -15.50 -6.65
C HIS A 564 -17.61 -14.13 -7.15
N ASP A 565 -18.57 -13.23 -7.39
CA ASP A 565 -18.40 -11.88 -7.94
C ASP A 565 -17.78 -10.91 -6.92
N GLY A 566 -17.74 -11.30 -5.63
CA GLY A 566 -17.16 -10.54 -4.53
C GLY A 566 -18.04 -9.40 -3.99
N GLY A 567 -19.30 -9.34 -4.43
CA GLY A 567 -20.28 -8.34 -4.03
C GLY A 567 -21.51 -8.40 -4.93
N PHE A 568 -22.26 -7.30 -4.99
CA PHE A 568 -23.40 -7.15 -5.89
C PHE A 568 -23.30 -5.84 -6.66
N GLU A 569 -23.15 -5.91 -7.99
CA GLU A 569 -22.98 -4.73 -8.83
C GLU A 569 -24.31 -4.12 -9.28
N LEU A 570 -24.40 -2.79 -9.20
CA LEU A 570 -25.53 -1.97 -9.63
C LEU A 570 -25.05 -0.89 -10.60
N ASP A 571 -25.53 -0.94 -11.86
CA ASP A 571 -25.45 0.20 -12.78
C ASP A 571 -26.40 1.29 -12.29
N THR A 572 -25.85 2.40 -11.77
CA THR A 572 -26.62 3.51 -11.16
C THR A 572 -26.26 4.87 -11.75
N GLY A 573 -25.27 4.93 -12.63
CA GLY A 573 -24.65 6.17 -13.08
C GLY A 573 -23.91 6.89 -11.94
N TYR A 574 -23.80 8.21 -12.09
CA TYR A 574 -23.01 9.06 -11.20
C TYR A 574 -23.83 9.71 -10.07
N GLY A 575 -25.16 9.62 -10.10
CA GLY A 575 -26.07 10.30 -9.15
C GLY A 575 -26.12 9.66 -7.77
N ALA A 576 -26.70 10.36 -6.78
CA ALA A 576 -26.85 9.83 -5.42
C ALA A 576 -27.85 8.66 -5.40
N VAL A 577 -27.56 7.65 -4.56
CA VAL A 577 -28.33 6.39 -4.50
C VAL A 577 -28.67 6.05 -3.06
N SER A 578 -29.96 5.92 -2.75
CA SER A 578 -30.44 5.27 -1.53
C SER A 578 -30.67 3.78 -1.83
N LEU A 579 -30.03 2.89 -1.07
CA LEU A 579 -30.16 1.43 -1.24
C LEU A 579 -30.59 0.72 0.05
N THR A 580 -31.17 -0.46 -0.11
CA THR A 580 -31.71 -1.30 0.99
C THR A 580 -31.46 -2.77 0.68
N VAL A 581 -30.96 -3.53 1.65
CA VAL A 581 -30.60 -4.95 1.47
C VAL A 581 -31.17 -5.83 2.61
N GLU A 582 -31.77 -6.95 2.21
CA GLU A 582 -32.50 -7.87 3.09
C GLU A 582 -32.13 -9.31 2.73
N ALA A 583 -31.60 -10.11 3.65
CA ALA A 583 -31.32 -11.53 3.43
C ALA A 583 -32.56 -12.38 3.70
N LEU A 584 -32.82 -13.38 2.84
CA LEU A 584 -33.91 -14.34 2.99
C LEU A 584 -33.39 -15.61 3.68
N VAL A 585 -33.97 -15.92 4.84
CA VAL A 585 -33.65 -17.08 5.69
C VAL A 585 -34.91 -17.97 5.82
N PRO A 586 -34.82 -19.30 5.80
CA PRO A 586 -35.97 -20.16 6.11
C PRO A 586 -36.46 -19.93 7.54
N GLY A 587 -37.77 -19.74 7.74
CA GLY A 587 -38.33 -19.45 9.06
C GLY A 587 -39.86 -19.57 9.15
N ARG A 588 -40.41 -19.32 10.34
CA ARG A 588 -41.87 -19.30 10.56
C ARG A 588 -42.41 -17.90 10.34
N ALA A 589 -43.46 -17.76 9.53
CA ALA A 589 -44.18 -16.51 9.34
C ALA A 589 -44.76 -15.97 10.67
N GLY A 590 -44.64 -14.65 10.89
CA GLY A 590 -45.27 -13.95 12.02
C GLY A 590 -44.32 -13.40 13.08
N THR A 591 -43.00 -13.58 12.96
CA THR A 591 -42.02 -12.86 13.78
C THR A 591 -41.94 -11.37 13.40
N THR A 592 -41.61 -10.52 14.38
CA THR A 592 -41.38 -9.08 14.17
C THR A 592 -39.90 -8.85 13.88
N PHE A 593 -39.56 -7.99 12.91
CA PHE A 593 -38.18 -7.80 12.45
C PHE A 593 -37.65 -6.40 12.69
N ASP A 594 -36.33 -6.32 12.89
CA ASP A 594 -35.55 -5.10 12.76
C ASP A 594 -35.68 -4.53 11.33
N PRO A 595 -35.56 -3.20 11.15
CA PRO A 595 -35.64 -2.58 9.83
C PRO A 595 -34.52 -3.11 8.92
N PRO A 596 -34.77 -3.22 7.61
CA PRO A 596 -33.77 -3.70 6.65
C PRO A 596 -32.56 -2.75 6.63
N ALA A 597 -31.38 -3.28 6.34
CA ALA A 597 -30.16 -2.48 6.28
C ALA A 597 -30.28 -1.46 5.15
N ARG A 598 -29.99 -0.18 5.45
CA ARG A 598 -30.08 0.94 4.49
C ARG A 598 -28.76 1.67 4.41
N LEU A 599 -28.44 2.13 3.22
CA LEU A 599 -27.25 2.93 2.96
C LEU A 599 -27.59 4.03 1.93
N ARG A 600 -27.04 5.23 2.13
CA ARG A 600 -27.08 6.30 1.14
C ARG A 600 -25.68 6.53 0.61
N VAL A 601 -25.52 6.42 -0.70
CA VAL A 601 -24.26 6.65 -1.41
C VAL A 601 -24.34 7.99 -2.12
N ALA A 602 -23.41 8.89 -1.83
CA ALA A 602 -23.35 10.20 -2.46
C ALA A 602 -23.14 10.10 -3.98
N ALA A 603 -23.52 11.15 -4.70
CA ALA A 603 -23.17 11.34 -6.10
C ALA A 603 -21.64 11.49 -6.25
N ARG A 604 -21.09 11.13 -7.41
CA ARG A 604 -19.71 11.49 -7.73
C ARG A 604 -19.62 12.97 -8.14
N PRO A 605 -18.68 13.76 -7.60
CA PRO A 605 -18.38 15.11 -8.10
C PRO A 605 -18.02 15.09 -9.60
N PRO A 606 -18.69 15.88 -10.45
CA PRO A 606 -18.38 15.94 -11.88
C PRO A 606 -16.94 16.40 -12.15
N VAL A 607 -16.26 15.74 -13.07
CA VAL A 607 -14.89 16.07 -13.48
C VAL A 607 -14.93 16.99 -14.70
N VAL A 608 -14.49 18.23 -14.52
CA VAL A 608 -14.36 19.21 -15.61
C VAL A 608 -12.91 19.30 -16.03
N SER A 609 -12.59 18.83 -17.23
CA SER A 609 -11.28 19.02 -17.85
C SER A 609 -11.21 20.32 -18.65
N TYR A 610 -10.08 21.02 -18.68
CA TYR A 610 -9.84 22.13 -19.60
C TYR A 610 -8.55 22.00 -20.42
N GLU A 611 -8.62 22.39 -21.69
CA GLU A 611 -7.51 22.41 -22.65
C GLU A 611 -7.27 23.83 -23.19
N PRO A 612 -6.08 24.43 -22.98
CA PRO A 612 -5.70 25.70 -23.57
C PRO A 612 -5.18 25.53 -25.00
N SER A 613 -5.58 26.42 -25.90
CA SER A 613 -5.09 26.48 -27.28
C SER A 613 -4.96 27.93 -27.78
N LEU A 614 -4.06 28.15 -28.76
CA LEU A 614 -3.85 29.44 -29.40
C LEU A 614 -4.45 29.47 -30.80
N ARG A 615 -5.26 30.49 -31.10
CA ARG A 615 -5.81 30.74 -32.42
C ARG A 615 -5.36 32.09 -32.98
N ARG A 616 -4.92 32.11 -34.24
CA ARG A 616 -4.60 33.35 -34.96
C ARG A 616 -5.86 33.90 -35.62
N THR A 617 -6.08 35.20 -35.49
CA THR A 617 -7.20 35.93 -36.10
C THR A 617 -6.68 37.18 -36.84
N LEU A 618 -7.55 37.84 -37.62
CA LEU A 618 -7.22 39.09 -38.30
C LEU A 618 -6.89 40.25 -37.34
N LYS A 619 -7.32 40.17 -36.06
CA LYS A 619 -7.12 41.21 -35.04
C LYS A 619 -6.00 40.89 -34.03
N GLY A 620 -5.34 39.73 -34.14
CA GLY A 620 -4.29 39.30 -33.21
C GLY A 620 -4.34 37.81 -32.89
N ARG A 621 -3.78 37.41 -31.75
CA ARG A 621 -3.92 36.05 -31.20
C ARG A 621 -5.01 36.04 -30.13
N VAL A 622 -5.71 34.92 -30.06
CA VAL A 622 -6.80 34.64 -29.11
C VAL A 622 -6.45 33.34 -28.40
N ALA A 623 -6.53 33.34 -27.08
CA ALA A 623 -6.49 32.12 -26.29
C ALA A 623 -7.89 31.51 -26.26
N ARG A 624 -7.94 30.19 -26.38
CA ARG A 624 -9.17 29.39 -26.37
C ARG A 624 -9.03 28.31 -25.32
N LEU A 625 -9.84 28.39 -24.26
CA LEU A 625 -9.99 27.34 -23.25
C LEU A 625 -11.22 26.49 -23.62
N ALA A 626 -11.01 25.20 -23.86
CA ALA A 626 -12.09 24.25 -24.10
C ALA A 626 -12.33 23.42 -22.83
N PHE A 627 -13.47 23.62 -22.18
CA PHE A 627 -13.93 22.87 -21.01
C PHE A 627 -14.79 21.67 -21.43
N ARG A 628 -14.60 20.51 -20.80
CA ARG A 628 -15.41 19.31 -21.00
C ARG A 628 -15.71 18.68 -19.64
N ALA A 629 -17.00 18.51 -19.33
CA ALA A 629 -17.45 17.75 -18.16
C ALA A 629 -17.83 16.32 -18.56
N ASP A 630 -17.65 15.38 -17.64
CA ASP A 630 -18.16 14.00 -17.74
C ASP A 630 -19.66 13.90 -17.43
N ALA A 631 -20.16 14.75 -16.52
CA ALA A 631 -21.58 14.90 -16.18
C ALA A 631 -22.02 16.38 -16.19
N SER A 632 -23.33 16.63 -16.21
CA SER A 632 -23.89 17.98 -16.14
C SER A 632 -23.57 18.62 -14.79
N CYS A 633 -22.96 19.79 -14.80
CA CYS A 633 -22.48 20.46 -13.59
C CYS A 633 -22.53 21.99 -13.70
N HIS A 634 -22.40 22.67 -12.56
CA HIS A 634 -22.14 24.10 -12.53
C HIS A 634 -20.63 24.34 -12.36
N LEU A 635 -19.99 24.90 -13.37
CA LEU A 635 -18.65 25.46 -13.22
C LEU A 635 -18.75 26.71 -12.32
N PRO A 636 -18.00 26.79 -11.20
CA PRO A 636 -17.92 28.01 -10.39
C PRO A 636 -17.17 29.11 -11.15
N ALA A 637 -17.16 30.33 -10.61
CA ALA A 637 -16.33 31.39 -11.15
C ALA A 637 -14.85 30.96 -11.14
N LEU A 638 -14.16 31.05 -12.28
CA LEU A 638 -12.73 30.78 -12.39
C LEU A 638 -11.96 32.03 -12.80
N ILE A 639 -10.71 32.11 -12.37
CA ILE A 639 -9.74 33.08 -12.85
C ILE A 639 -8.68 32.39 -13.70
N VAL A 640 -8.36 32.98 -14.85
CA VAL A 640 -7.32 32.50 -15.77
C VAL A 640 -6.05 33.30 -15.53
N VAL A 641 -5.00 32.59 -15.15
CA VAL A 641 -3.69 33.15 -14.78
C VAL A 641 -2.65 32.74 -15.80
N HIS A 642 -1.89 33.72 -16.27
CA HIS A 642 -0.80 33.57 -17.23
C HIS A 642 0.54 33.51 -16.52
N GLY A 643 1.17 32.35 -16.58
CA GLY A 643 2.56 32.14 -16.18
C GLY A 643 3.51 32.25 -17.37
N THR A 644 4.70 32.78 -17.14
CA THR A 644 5.78 32.83 -18.13
C THR A 644 7.04 32.16 -17.60
N GLY A 645 7.67 31.32 -18.41
CA GLY A 645 8.91 30.62 -18.05
C GLY A 645 8.71 29.12 -17.78
N ARG A 646 9.77 28.46 -17.32
CA ARG A 646 9.89 26.99 -17.34
C ARG A 646 8.90 26.26 -16.41
N TYR A 647 8.35 26.96 -15.42
CA TYR A 647 7.47 26.40 -14.39
C TYR A 647 6.03 26.89 -14.59
N ARG A 648 5.08 25.98 -14.37
CA ARG A 648 3.63 26.26 -14.36
C ARG A 648 3.26 26.97 -13.04
N PRO A 649 2.43 28.03 -13.05
CA PRO A 649 1.85 28.60 -11.83
C PRO A 649 1.09 27.55 -11.03
N GLY A 650 1.45 27.37 -9.76
CA GLY A 650 0.76 26.55 -8.77
C GLY A 650 -0.31 27.30 -7.97
N ASN A 651 -0.26 28.65 -7.96
CA ASN A 651 -1.31 29.48 -7.35
C ASN A 651 -1.55 30.80 -8.12
N PRO A 652 -2.65 31.54 -7.85
CA PRO A 652 -3.00 32.74 -8.61
C PRO A 652 -2.00 33.91 -8.52
N GLY A 653 -1.12 33.94 -7.52
CA GLY A 653 -0.11 34.98 -7.33
C GLY A 653 1.17 34.79 -8.15
N GLU A 654 1.39 33.59 -8.71
CA GLU A 654 2.59 33.24 -9.50
C GLU A 654 2.48 33.61 -10.99
N GLY A 655 1.44 34.33 -11.37
CA GLY A 655 1.23 34.79 -12.74
C GLY A 655 0.35 36.01 -12.81
N ARG A 656 0.10 36.48 -14.03
CA ARG A 656 -0.78 37.60 -14.29
C ARG A 656 -2.22 37.12 -14.50
N LEU A 657 -3.17 37.67 -13.73
CA LEU A 657 -4.60 37.54 -14.04
C LEU A 657 -4.88 38.10 -15.45
N LEU A 658 -5.42 37.27 -16.34
CA LEU A 658 -5.79 37.66 -17.70
C LEU A 658 -7.29 37.79 -17.91
N HIS A 659 -8.07 36.88 -17.33
CA HIS A 659 -9.48 36.73 -17.64
C HIS A 659 -10.22 36.12 -16.46
N GLU A 660 -11.50 36.44 -16.32
CA GLU A 660 -12.40 35.83 -15.35
C GLU A 660 -13.53 35.13 -16.12
N ILE A 661 -13.77 33.88 -15.78
CA ILE A 661 -14.81 33.04 -16.34
C ILE A 661 -15.96 33.07 -15.32
N PRO A 662 -17.14 33.59 -15.67
CA PRO A 662 -18.27 33.61 -14.75
C PRO A 662 -18.76 32.18 -14.46
N PRO A 663 -19.49 31.96 -13.34
CA PRO A 663 -20.15 30.69 -13.11
C PRO A 663 -21.07 30.35 -14.28
N GLN A 664 -20.98 29.14 -14.79
CA GLN A 664 -21.79 28.70 -15.94
C GLN A 664 -22.10 27.21 -15.86
N ARG A 665 -23.22 26.78 -16.45
CA ARG A 665 -23.53 25.35 -16.56
C ARG A 665 -22.68 24.74 -17.68
N ILE A 666 -22.13 23.56 -17.43
CA ILE A 666 -21.47 22.73 -18.45
C ILE A 666 -22.22 21.40 -18.49
N ASP A 667 -22.74 21.06 -19.66
CA ASP A 667 -23.37 19.77 -19.92
C ASP A 667 -22.37 18.84 -20.67
N PRO A 668 -22.50 17.51 -20.51
CA PRO A 668 -21.54 16.57 -21.07
C PRO A 668 -21.63 16.49 -22.60
N GLY A 669 -20.49 16.28 -23.26
CA GLY A 669 -20.39 16.13 -24.72
C GLY A 669 -19.55 17.19 -25.40
N ALA A 670 -20.20 18.15 -26.08
CA ALA A 670 -19.51 19.21 -26.82
C ALA A 670 -18.76 20.15 -25.85
N PRO A 671 -17.51 20.57 -26.14
CA PRO A 671 -16.76 21.38 -25.21
C PRO A 671 -17.35 22.79 -25.09
N THR A 672 -17.55 23.27 -23.87
CA THR A 672 -17.85 24.69 -23.61
C THR A 672 -16.57 25.49 -23.83
N VAL A 673 -16.61 26.47 -24.74
CA VAL A 673 -15.42 27.20 -25.18
C VAL A 673 -15.45 28.63 -24.66
N VAL A 674 -14.38 29.04 -23.99
CA VAL A 674 -14.11 30.45 -23.64
C VAL A 674 -12.95 30.96 -24.49
N GLU A 675 -13.17 32.04 -25.25
CA GLU A 675 -12.15 32.72 -26.05
C GLU A 675 -11.89 34.14 -25.52
N PHE A 676 -10.63 34.53 -25.36
CA PHE A 676 -10.23 35.89 -24.96
C PHE A 676 -8.94 36.35 -25.66
N PRO A 677 -8.75 37.67 -25.87
CA PRO A 677 -7.52 38.20 -26.48
C PRO A 677 -6.29 37.82 -25.65
N PHE A 678 -5.26 37.26 -26.28
CA PHE A 678 -4.05 36.85 -25.59
C PHE A 678 -2.81 37.03 -26.46
N THR A 679 -1.83 37.76 -25.92
CA THR A 679 -0.52 37.96 -26.55
C THR A 679 0.51 37.17 -25.75
N PRO A 680 1.01 36.03 -26.26
CA PRO A 680 2.01 35.24 -25.56
C PRO A 680 3.33 36.00 -25.43
N ALA A 681 3.99 35.82 -24.28
CA ALA A 681 5.33 36.31 -24.02
C ALA A 681 6.37 35.46 -24.78
N ARG A 682 7.64 35.91 -24.79
CA ARG A 682 8.75 35.10 -25.30
C ARG A 682 9.02 33.94 -24.35
N GLY A 683 9.24 32.75 -24.91
CA GLY A 683 9.43 31.52 -24.15
C GLY A 683 8.10 30.84 -23.82
N ASP A 684 8.09 30.12 -22.71
CA ASP A 684 6.98 29.25 -22.33
C ASP A 684 5.81 30.04 -21.74
N ASN A 685 4.60 29.75 -22.21
CA ASN A 685 3.37 30.39 -21.78
C ASN A 685 2.43 29.35 -21.17
N TRP A 686 1.99 29.58 -19.93
CA TRP A 686 1.03 28.73 -19.24
C TRP A 686 -0.27 29.49 -19.05
N LEU A 687 -1.41 28.86 -19.37
CA LEU A 687 -2.73 29.35 -18.94
C LEU A 687 -3.31 28.35 -17.94
N VAL A 688 -3.45 28.79 -16.70
CA VAL A 688 -3.93 27.95 -15.59
C VAL A 688 -5.21 28.57 -15.04
N CYS A 689 -6.26 27.77 -14.94
CA CYS A 689 -7.51 28.17 -14.29
C CYS A 689 -7.46 27.83 -12.81
N PHE A 690 -7.83 28.79 -11.96
CA PHE A 690 -8.02 28.63 -10.52
C PHE A 690 -9.45 29.04 -10.14
N PRO A 691 -10.02 28.58 -9.02
CA PRO A 691 -11.27 29.13 -8.49
C PRO A 691 -11.10 30.62 -8.17
N ALA A 692 -12.10 31.45 -8.54
CA ALA A 692 -12.18 32.81 -8.04
C ALA A 692 -12.48 32.77 -6.54
N ARG A 693 -11.79 33.59 -5.73
CA ARG A 693 -12.15 33.73 -4.31
C ARG A 693 -13.56 34.33 -4.22
N PRO A 694 -14.44 33.85 -3.33
CA PRO A 694 -15.73 34.48 -3.14
C PRO A 694 -15.54 35.93 -2.68
N THR A 695 -16.01 36.87 -3.49
CA THR A 695 -16.14 38.26 -3.07
C THR A 695 -17.17 38.31 -1.96
N ARG A 696 -16.71 38.65 -0.75
CA ARG A 696 -17.55 38.71 0.45
C ARG A 696 -18.73 39.66 0.18
N PRO A 697 -19.99 39.19 0.17
CA PRO A 697 -21.11 40.11 0.02
C PRO A 697 -21.14 41.00 1.26
N THR A 698 -21.13 42.31 1.05
CA THR A 698 -21.64 43.23 2.07
C THR A 698 -23.13 42.94 2.26
N THR A 699 -23.54 42.78 3.51
CA THR A 699 -24.89 42.42 4.00
C THR A 699 -25.30 40.94 3.90
N GLY A 700 -25.47 40.32 5.09
CA GLY A 700 -26.54 39.38 5.45
C GLY A 700 -26.71 38.07 4.69
N ASN A 701 -26.52 36.94 5.39
CA ASN A 701 -26.82 35.56 4.96
C ASN A 701 -26.21 35.13 3.61
N THR A 702 -24.98 34.61 3.68
CA THR A 702 -24.55 33.59 2.71
C THR A 702 -25.32 32.30 3.03
N PRO A 703 -26.07 31.71 2.10
CA PRO A 703 -26.50 30.31 2.24
C PRO A 703 -25.27 29.42 2.14
N ASP A 704 -25.20 28.35 2.93
CA ASP A 704 -24.24 27.28 2.68
C ASP A 704 -24.51 26.71 1.27
N LEU A 705 -23.48 26.64 0.44
CA LEU A 705 -23.58 25.98 -0.86
C LEU A 705 -23.79 24.48 -0.61
N PRO A 706 -24.82 23.85 -1.19
CA PRO A 706 -25.09 22.43 -0.97
C PRO A 706 -23.94 21.57 -1.52
N GLU A 707 -23.71 20.41 -0.88
CA GLU A 707 -22.70 19.42 -1.29
C GLU A 707 -22.85 18.94 -2.75
N SER A 708 -24.03 19.16 -3.36
CA SER A 708 -24.35 18.82 -4.76
C SER A 708 -23.52 19.54 -5.82
N ASP A 709 -22.87 20.66 -5.47
CA ASP A 709 -22.22 21.56 -6.44
C ASP A 709 -20.69 21.40 -6.50
N ALA A 710 -20.13 20.40 -5.81
CA ALA A 710 -18.70 20.10 -5.85
C ALA A 710 -18.27 19.57 -7.23
N ILE A 711 -17.22 20.17 -7.83
CA ILE A 711 -16.61 19.70 -9.08
C ILE A 711 -15.11 19.48 -8.95
N VAL A 712 -14.56 18.57 -9.75
CA VAL A 712 -13.12 18.32 -9.86
C VAL A 712 -12.59 18.95 -11.15
N LEU A 713 -12.02 20.16 -11.03
CA LEU A 713 -11.39 20.85 -12.16
C LEU A 713 -10.01 20.23 -12.47
N ARG A 714 -9.92 19.44 -13.55
CA ARG A 714 -8.68 18.90 -14.10
C ARG A 714 -8.23 19.69 -15.32
N SER A 715 -6.97 19.53 -15.70
CA SER A 715 -6.37 20.26 -16.81
C SER A 715 -5.57 19.30 -17.69
N SER A 716 -5.74 19.41 -19.01
CA SER A 716 -5.16 18.45 -19.96
C SER A 716 -3.64 18.57 -20.02
N ALA A 717 -2.89 17.45 -20.04
CA ALA A 717 -1.42 17.41 -19.95
C ALA A 717 -0.65 18.47 -20.78
N ARG A 718 -1.21 18.92 -21.91
CA ARG A 718 -0.73 20.03 -22.73
C ARG A 718 -1.19 21.39 -22.17
N HIS A 719 -0.48 21.92 -21.17
CA HIS A 719 -0.78 23.22 -20.53
C HIS A 719 0.08 24.40 -21.03
N ARG A 720 1.06 24.09 -21.88
CA ARG A 720 2.09 25.01 -22.41
C ARG A 720 1.71 25.40 -23.84
N LEU A 721 1.57 26.71 -24.08
CA LEU A 721 1.16 27.34 -25.35
C LEU A 721 2.35 27.86 -26.17
#